data_AF-A0A919R4N0-F1
#
_entry.id   AF-A0A919R4N0-F1
#
_cell.length_a   1.000
_cell.length_b   1.000
_cell.length_c   1.000
_cell.angle_alpha   90.00
_cell.angle_beta   90.00
_cell.angle_gamma   90.00
#
_symmetry.space_group_name_H-M   'P 1'
#
loop_
_entity.id
_entity.type
_entity.pdbx_description
1 polymer ?
#
loop_
_entity_poly.entity_id
_entity_poly.type
_entity_poly.pdbx_seq_one_letter_code
_entity_poly.pdbx_strand_id
1 'polypeptide(L)'
;MRDAGASIDPPPEPFAPVPAKSSGARPAEHGAAAGSGPRKRLPPGVTPIPPGVSPEIFVTTPPPPGSGAPSAPVPTPPSTLPPPPPPAEPWRVAPRSRRGVEFEPVEPVEPAEPERSRRGLRRTLTAFGTICLLFVLAYAVPAAIMWGKVLPGTRVGDVDIGGLTETVAIERLHQRFDRLDQQAMTLNVRGRRVAVLDPGDAGLTVDVERTVTEDAKAGFPSPPAVWRALTGERRLTPRISLNPVKFPQRLRSILKEANDPAHEGSIVYRGTTPEVVPPRTGLVLDEQAASQAVQRAFVRGAGPVDLPATPVLPKVERPAFDAALARARAAVAAPIVLRSGAGRVRLSPPVIAANLTFVPDERGAVRPRFDAATAVAGLETTLVGVAEAVREAGFQIVGGVPTLVPARVGKGVDTGRLAAEVSRIVEHGGSRTIRVTLAITRPELSDAEALKLGVKEQIGTATTGYPCCSARVTNIERAARLVDGLIVRPGRRFSLNEVIGEPDAARGFVRAQAVQDDRVTVAVGGGVAQLAGTMYEAVYRAGFRDVDHTRHQVNAPGLVPGLDAVVSYPDVDLRWRNDTGHGVLIKAAATGTGLTVTLWSTKIYDQVDVLTSARTAITQPGERVDRGSDCVAAAGAPGFTVTVGRVFYRGGKVVQRDPAQTVVYAPRPRTVCLSEDQAGRTDAANGDGGAGKGKTNGNGNSGNGKTNGTGGSGRTNGGGNGNGGNGKTNGTGGSGKTNGGGTGGGDGKSNGNGAGHGKTTDRDGGDGRTDGGRGGDGAGGRKTGGDGTGRANRDGAADRTDAGTGAGGDGDAGRTNGDPGA
;
A
#
# COMPACT_ATOMS: atom_id res chain seq x y z
N MET A 1 44.77 -22.92 -66.39
CA MET A 1 43.53 -22.19 -66.78
C MET A 1 43.32 -21.09 -65.76
N ARG A 2 42.94 -19.90 -66.24
CA ARG A 2 42.93 -18.59 -65.56
C ARG A 2 41.76 -18.40 -64.57
N ASP A 3 42.04 -17.56 -63.57
CA ASP A 3 41.22 -16.55 -62.85
C ASP A 3 39.80 -16.84 -62.33
N ALA A 4 39.57 -16.58 -61.03
CA ALA A 4 38.82 -15.40 -60.54
C ALA A 4 38.78 -15.37 -58.99
N GLY A 5 38.96 -14.19 -58.40
CA GLY A 5 38.94 -13.96 -56.95
C GLY A 5 37.56 -13.73 -56.35
N ALA A 6 37.49 -13.72 -55.01
CA ALA A 6 36.39 -13.15 -54.25
C ALA A 6 36.91 -12.51 -52.95
N SER A 7 36.47 -11.26 -52.77
CA SER A 7 36.71 -10.35 -51.65
C SER A 7 36.17 -10.93 -50.33
N ILE A 8 36.91 -10.75 -49.24
CA ILE A 8 36.45 -11.04 -47.87
C ILE A 8 35.74 -9.77 -47.37
N ASP A 9 34.44 -9.87 -47.09
CA ASP A 9 33.67 -8.79 -46.46
C ASP A 9 34.13 -8.58 -44.99
N PRO A 10 34.24 -7.32 -44.52
CA PRO A 10 34.44 -7.05 -43.10
C PRO A 10 33.19 -7.43 -42.28
N PRO A 11 33.35 -7.75 -40.98
CA PRO A 11 32.23 -8.13 -40.12
C PRO A 11 31.22 -6.98 -39.99
N PRO A 12 29.91 -7.29 -39.85
CA PRO A 12 28.87 -6.26 -39.78
C PRO A 12 29.02 -5.40 -38.53
N GLU A 13 28.83 -4.08 -38.68
CA GLU A 13 28.85 -3.13 -37.58
C GLU A 13 27.82 -3.48 -36.49
N PRO A 14 28.17 -3.34 -35.19
CA PRO A 14 27.34 -3.79 -34.07
C PRO A 14 26.02 -3.02 -33.86
N PHE A 15 25.65 -2.11 -34.77
CA PHE A 15 24.52 -1.19 -34.62
C PHE A 15 23.53 -1.16 -35.80
N ALA A 16 23.53 -2.17 -36.68
CA ALA A 16 22.55 -2.22 -37.77
C ALA A 16 21.10 -2.38 -37.24
N PRO A 17 20.17 -1.44 -37.51
CA PRO A 17 18.78 -1.58 -37.13
C PRO A 17 18.05 -2.56 -38.05
N VAL A 18 17.26 -3.47 -37.48
CA VAL A 18 16.30 -4.32 -38.22
C VAL A 18 15.01 -3.50 -38.43
N PRO A 19 14.40 -3.48 -39.64
CA PRO A 19 13.20 -2.70 -39.89
C PRO A 19 12.00 -3.24 -39.09
N ALA A 20 11.41 -2.37 -38.28
CA ALA A 20 10.18 -2.66 -37.53
C ALA A 20 8.97 -2.65 -38.48
N LYS A 21 8.12 -3.68 -38.36
CA LYS A 21 6.78 -3.68 -38.97
C LYS A 21 5.92 -2.61 -38.30
N SER A 22 5.37 -1.71 -39.12
CA SER A 22 4.43 -0.69 -38.70
C SER A 22 3.08 -1.31 -38.32
N SER A 23 2.69 -1.20 -37.06
CA SER A 23 1.29 -1.24 -36.64
C SER A 23 0.99 0.09 -35.94
N GLY A 24 0.14 0.90 -36.58
CA GLY A 24 -0.24 2.20 -36.06
C GLY A 24 -1.06 2.10 -34.77
N ALA A 25 -0.70 2.92 -33.80
CA ALA A 25 -1.59 3.33 -32.72
C ALA A 25 -1.35 4.82 -32.47
N ARG A 26 -2.45 5.58 -32.52
CA ARG A 26 -2.51 7.03 -32.27
C ARG A 26 -2.15 7.37 -30.81
N PRO A 27 -1.66 8.59 -30.53
CA PRO A 27 -1.23 9.01 -29.20
C PRO A 27 -2.42 9.23 -28.27
N ALA A 28 -2.36 8.68 -27.07
CA ALA A 28 -3.25 9.04 -25.96
C ALA A 28 -2.55 10.09 -25.09
N GLU A 29 -3.24 11.21 -24.91
CA GLU A 29 -2.83 12.38 -24.14
C GLU A 29 -2.63 12.06 -22.66
N HIS A 30 -1.61 12.69 -22.06
CA HIS A 30 -1.31 12.65 -20.64
C HIS A 30 -2.28 13.52 -19.85
N GLY A 31 -3.24 12.88 -19.17
CA GLY A 31 -4.00 13.46 -18.06
C GLY A 31 -3.44 12.98 -16.72
N ALA A 32 -2.80 13.87 -15.98
CA ALA A 32 -2.38 13.64 -14.60
C ALA A 32 -3.60 13.51 -13.68
N ALA A 33 -3.70 12.39 -12.95
CA ALA A 33 -4.62 12.24 -11.83
C ALA A 33 -3.96 11.40 -10.73
N ALA A 34 -3.50 12.09 -9.68
CA ALA A 34 -3.09 11.51 -8.42
C ALA A 34 -4.31 10.87 -7.73
N GLY A 35 -4.31 9.53 -7.63
CA GLY A 35 -5.31 8.75 -6.92
C GLY A 35 -4.69 8.07 -5.70
N SER A 36 -4.86 8.68 -4.53
CA SER A 36 -4.53 8.11 -3.22
C SER A 36 -5.47 6.95 -2.89
N GLY A 37 -5.02 5.71 -3.14
CA GLY A 37 -5.68 4.48 -2.70
C GLY A 37 -5.23 4.01 -1.30
N PRO A 38 -6.05 3.23 -0.58
CA PRO A 38 -5.85 2.95 0.84
C PRO A 38 -4.66 2.00 1.08
N ARG A 39 -3.77 2.40 2.00
CA ARG A 39 -2.63 1.59 2.47
C ARG A 39 -3.12 0.29 3.11
N LYS A 40 -2.88 -0.84 2.46
CA LYS A 40 -3.08 -2.18 3.03
C LYS A 40 -1.96 -2.50 4.03
N ARG A 41 -2.35 -2.92 5.24
CA ARG A 41 -1.47 -3.40 6.33
C ARG A 41 -0.63 -4.60 5.87
N LEU A 42 0.63 -4.64 6.31
CA LEU A 42 1.55 -5.78 6.18
C LEU A 42 1.88 -6.40 7.55
N PRO A 43 2.27 -7.69 7.60
CA PRO A 43 2.42 -8.51 8.82
C PRO A 43 3.83 -8.38 9.47
N PRO A 44 4.06 -8.95 10.68
CA PRO A 44 5.17 -8.59 11.59
C PRO A 44 6.33 -9.60 11.72
N GLY A 45 7.56 -9.14 12.06
CA GLY A 45 8.64 -10.02 12.57
C GLY A 45 10.16 -9.86 12.24
N VAL A 46 10.75 -8.80 11.64
CA VAL A 46 12.24 -8.68 11.48
C VAL A 46 12.85 -7.41 12.08
N THR A 47 14.01 -7.53 12.73
CA THR A 47 14.92 -6.42 13.10
C THR A 47 15.15 -5.44 11.94
N PRO A 48 15.35 -4.17 12.23
CA PRO A 48 14.63 -3.09 11.59
C PRO A 48 15.21 -2.65 10.26
N ILE A 49 14.40 -2.82 9.24
CA ILE A 49 14.55 -2.05 8.02
C ILE A 49 14.07 -0.61 8.32
N PRO A 50 14.78 0.44 7.86
CA PRO A 50 14.31 1.82 7.93
C PRO A 50 12.81 2.01 7.70
N PRO A 51 12.16 2.98 8.36
CA PRO A 51 10.80 3.36 8.01
C PRO A 51 10.74 3.71 6.52
N GLY A 52 9.98 2.91 5.76
CA GLY A 52 9.87 3.02 4.30
C GLY A 52 10.12 1.73 3.55
N VAL A 53 10.74 0.70 4.13
CA VAL A 53 11.14 -0.48 3.34
C VAL A 53 10.06 -1.52 3.20
N SER A 54 9.85 -1.94 1.97
CA SER A 54 8.96 -3.04 1.61
C SER A 54 9.36 -4.30 2.41
N PRO A 55 8.43 -4.94 3.13
CA PRO A 55 8.66 -6.22 3.87
C PRO A 55 8.95 -7.42 2.96
N GLU A 56 9.31 -7.13 1.71
CA GLU A 56 9.62 -8.06 0.64
C GLU A 56 11.13 -8.31 0.49
N ILE A 57 11.94 -7.56 1.26
CA ILE A 57 13.40 -7.62 1.30
C ILE A 57 13.80 -8.10 2.71
N PHE A 58 14.49 -9.23 2.79
CA PHE A 58 14.96 -9.76 4.08
C PHE A 58 16.40 -9.37 4.35
N VAL A 59 16.73 -9.05 5.60
CA VAL A 59 18.12 -8.82 6.03
C VAL A 59 18.75 -10.15 6.47
N THR A 60 19.86 -10.54 5.86
CA THR A 60 20.70 -11.62 6.40
C THR A 60 21.86 -11.00 7.17
N THR A 61 22.04 -11.38 8.44
CA THR A 61 23.26 -11.05 9.21
C THR A 61 23.89 -12.36 9.71
N PRO A 62 25.21 -12.63 9.50
CA PRO A 62 26.29 -12.31 10.49
C PRO A 62 27.76 -12.28 9.90
N PRO A 63 28.91 -12.32 10.66
CA PRO A 63 29.41 -11.77 11.97
C PRO A 63 30.81 -11.05 11.87
N PRO A 64 31.53 -10.67 12.98
CA PRO A 64 32.74 -11.44 13.44
C PRO A 64 33.11 -11.34 14.96
N PRO A 65 34.18 -12.00 15.50
CA PRO A 65 34.90 -13.25 15.14
C PRO A 65 34.76 -14.34 16.27
N GLY A 66 35.15 -15.62 16.23
CA GLY A 66 35.74 -16.56 15.26
C GLY A 66 36.38 -17.74 16.05
N SER A 67 35.99 -19.01 15.81
CA SER A 67 36.78 -20.26 15.99
C SER A 67 35.93 -21.55 15.87
N GLY A 68 36.20 -22.36 14.83
CA GLY A 68 36.29 -23.85 14.81
C GLY A 68 35.07 -24.78 15.06
N ALA A 69 34.51 -25.32 13.97
CA ALA A 69 34.11 -26.72 13.61
C ALA A 69 33.60 -27.78 14.65
N PRO A 70 33.00 -28.94 14.26
CA PRO A 70 32.16 -29.31 13.09
C PRO A 70 30.82 -30.02 13.45
N SER A 71 30.05 -30.36 12.40
CA SER A 71 28.63 -30.76 12.30
C SER A 71 28.23 -32.21 12.67
N ALA A 72 26.92 -32.43 12.90
CA ALA A 72 26.21 -33.73 12.79
C ALA A 72 24.71 -33.55 12.39
N PRO A 73 24.03 -34.56 11.82
CA PRO A 73 22.94 -34.39 10.84
C PRO A 73 21.49 -34.46 11.36
N VAL A 74 20.57 -33.94 10.53
CA VAL A 74 19.11 -33.83 10.72
C VAL A 74 18.37 -35.07 10.16
N PRO A 75 17.31 -35.58 10.82
CA PRO A 75 16.38 -36.55 10.23
C PRO A 75 15.09 -35.92 9.67
N THR A 76 14.62 -36.49 8.55
CA THR A 76 13.42 -36.14 7.77
C THR A 76 12.10 -36.73 8.32
N PRO A 77 10.93 -36.17 7.96
CA PRO A 77 9.62 -36.49 8.56
C PRO A 77 8.83 -37.57 7.81
N PRO A 78 7.88 -38.26 8.46
CA PRO A 78 6.91 -39.12 7.76
C PRO A 78 5.56 -38.45 7.47
N SER A 79 5.10 -38.67 6.24
CA SER A 79 3.76 -38.39 5.70
C SER A 79 2.71 -39.38 6.23
N THR A 80 1.51 -38.91 6.58
CA THR A 80 0.29 -39.74 6.55
C THR A 80 -0.94 -38.89 6.21
N LEU A 81 -1.68 -39.31 5.18
CA LEU A 81 -2.99 -38.79 4.80
C LEU A 81 -4.09 -39.57 5.55
N PRO A 82 -5.16 -38.93 6.04
CA PRO A 82 -6.34 -39.62 6.54
C PRO A 82 -7.34 -39.98 5.41
N PRO A 83 -8.11 -41.09 5.57
CA PRO A 83 -9.10 -41.57 4.59
C PRO A 83 -10.43 -40.79 4.58
N PRO A 84 -11.23 -40.92 3.50
CA PRO A 84 -12.47 -40.18 3.31
C PRO A 84 -13.66 -40.73 4.12
N PRO A 85 -14.66 -39.88 4.46
CA PRO A 85 -15.88 -40.30 5.15
C PRO A 85 -16.89 -41.04 4.24
N PRO A 86 -17.69 -41.98 4.80
CA PRO A 86 -18.72 -42.74 4.09
C PRO A 86 -20.01 -41.93 3.79
N PRO A 87 -20.85 -42.40 2.85
CA PRO A 87 -21.98 -41.65 2.28
C PRO A 87 -23.20 -41.58 3.21
N ALA A 88 -23.94 -40.46 3.13
CA ALA A 88 -25.21 -40.27 3.83
C ALA A 88 -26.39 -40.83 3.01
N GLU A 89 -27.14 -41.76 3.61
CA GLU A 89 -28.38 -42.32 3.09
C GLU A 89 -29.62 -41.43 3.40
N PRO A 90 -30.69 -41.55 2.58
CA PRO A 90 -31.86 -40.67 2.63
C PRO A 90 -32.89 -41.08 3.68
N TRP A 91 -33.51 -40.09 4.32
CA TRP A 91 -34.57 -40.30 5.32
C TRP A 91 -35.93 -40.56 4.65
N ARG A 92 -36.62 -41.61 5.11
CA ARG A 92 -38.00 -41.96 4.73
C ARG A 92 -39.03 -41.34 5.68
N VAL A 93 -40.06 -40.83 5.01
CA VAL A 93 -41.45 -40.48 5.36
C VAL A 93 -42.10 -41.22 6.55
N ALA A 94 -42.92 -40.52 7.34
CA ALA A 94 -44.26 -41.01 7.75
C ALA A 94 -45.18 -39.89 8.31
N PRO A 95 -46.52 -40.04 8.19
CA PRO A 95 -47.50 -38.95 8.14
C PRO A 95 -48.43 -38.90 9.37
N ARG A 96 -49.25 -37.85 9.48
CA ARG A 96 -50.50 -37.74 10.28
C ARG A 96 -51.04 -36.31 10.11
N SER A 97 -52.34 -35.98 10.14
CA SER A 97 -53.59 -36.72 10.27
C SER A 97 -54.72 -35.72 10.05
N ARG A 98 -55.84 -36.20 9.50
CA ARG A 98 -57.13 -35.53 9.36
C ARG A 98 -57.63 -34.89 10.67
N ARG A 99 -58.34 -33.76 10.55
CA ARG A 99 -59.47 -33.43 11.43
C ARG A 99 -60.47 -32.58 10.66
N GLY A 100 -61.68 -33.12 10.49
CA GLY A 100 -62.83 -32.41 9.97
C GLY A 100 -63.49 -31.56 11.05
N VAL A 101 -64.23 -30.55 10.63
CA VAL A 101 -65.30 -29.94 11.40
C VAL A 101 -66.46 -29.70 10.43
N GLU A 102 -67.59 -30.21 10.86
CA GLU A 102 -68.90 -30.27 10.26
C GLU A 102 -69.75 -29.12 10.82
N PHE A 103 -70.60 -28.52 10.00
CA PHE A 103 -71.67 -27.65 10.46
C PHE A 103 -72.96 -28.01 9.71
N GLU A 104 -73.97 -28.36 10.50
CA GLU A 104 -75.33 -28.76 10.13
C GLU A 104 -76.20 -27.59 9.62
N PRO A 105 -77.31 -27.89 8.93
CA PRO A 105 -78.17 -26.93 8.24
C PRO A 105 -79.30 -26.38 9.13
N VAL A 106 -79.84 -25.21 8.77
CA VAL A 106 -81.06 -24.63 9.38
C VAL A 106 -82.12 -24.45 8.29
N GLU A 107 -83.32 -24.97 8.57
CA GLU A 107 -84.52 -24.99 7.72
C GLU A 107 -85.29 -23.64 7.69
N PRO A 108 -86.25 -23.47 6.75
CA PRO A 108 -86.74 -22.19 6.24
C PRO A 108 -88.01 -21.66 6.94
N VAL A 109 -88.28 -20.36 6.76
CA VAL A 109 -89.53 -19.70 7.14
C VAL A 109 -90.10 -18.91 5.95
N GLU A 110 -91.29 -19.32 5.50
CA GLU A 110 -92.21 -18.61 4.58
C GLU A 110 -92.86 -17.39 5.27
N PRO A 111 -93.31 -16.32 4.57
CA PRO A 111 -94.64 -16.40 3.91
C PRO A 111 -94.96 -15.47 2.71
N ALA A 112 -96.06 -15.86 2.06
CA ALA A 112 -97.14 -15.05 1.46
C ALA A 112 -97.05 -14.55 -0.01
N GLU A 113 -97.92 -15.14 -0.83
CA GLU A 113 -98.36 -14.71 -2.17
C GLU A 113 -99.12 -13.37 -2.15
N PRO A 114 -99.24 -12.70 -3.31
CA PRO A 114 -100.59 -12.59 -3.84
C PRO A 114 -100.73 -12.84 -5.35
N GLU A 115 -101.80 -13.56 -5.69
CA GLU A 115 -102.37 -13.70 -7.02
C GLU A 115 -102.84 -12.34 -7.59
N ARG A 116 -102.62 -12.11 -8.90
CA ARG A 116 -103.58 -11.34 -9.71
C ARG A 116 -103.51 -11.60 -11.21
N SER A 117 -104.63 -12.17 -11.69
CA SER A 117 -105.37 -11.80 -12.90
C SER A 117 -104.69 -11.93 -14.28
N ARG A 118 -104.97 -13.06 -14.93
CA ARG A 118 -104.84 -13.25 -16.38
C ARG A 118 -106.07 -12.67 -17.10
N ARG A 119 -105.87 -11.65 -17.93
CA ARG A 119 -106.56 -11.44 -19.23
C ARG A 119 -106.00 -10.21 -19.94
N GLY A 120 -105.08 -10.45 -20.87
CA GLY A 120 -104.48 -9.45 -21.76
C GLY A 120 -103.24 -9.95 -22.53
N LEU A 121 -103.05 -11.26 -22.62
CA LEU A 121 -101.73 -11.90 -22.71
C LEU A 121 -101.34 -12.36 -24.13
N ARG A 122 -101.98 -11.86 -25.20
CA ARG A 122 -101.63 -12.28 -26.58
C ARG A 122 -101.09 -11.18 -27.52
N ARG A 123 -101.26 -9.90 -27.20
CA ARG A 123 -100.59 -8.78 -27.92
C ARG A 123 -99.44 -8.14 -27.13
N THR A 124 -99.47 -8.23 -25.81
CA THR A 124 -98.34 -7.83 -24.95
C THR A 124 -97.22 -8.88 -24.95
N LEU A 125 -97.52 -10.17 -25.18
CA LEU A 125 -96.49 -11.21 -25.29
C LEU A 125 -95.71 -11.18 -26.59
N THR A 126 -96.31 -10.72 -27.70
CA THR A 126 -95.59 -10.56 -28.97
C THR A 126 -94.72 -9.32 -28.96
N ALA A 127 -95.20 -8.19 -28.39
CA ALA A 127 -94.40 -6.98 -28.21
C ALA A 127 -93.29 -7.15 -27.15
N PHE A 128 -93.57 -7.82 -26.03
CA PHE A 128 -92.56 -8.17 -25.03
C PHE A 128 -91.59 -9.22 -25.58
N GLY A 129 -92.07 -10.17 -26.39
CA GLY A 129 -91.24 -11.14 -27.09
C GLY A 129 -90.29 -10.50 -28.11
N THR A 130 -90.75 -9.51 -28.90
CA THR A 130 -89.88 -8.78 -29.84
C THR A 130 -88.92 -7.85 -29.12
N ILE A 131 -89.32 -7.18 -28.05
CA ILE A 131 -88.41 -6.37 -27.22
C ILE A 131 -87.36 -7.24 -26.53
N CYS A 132 -87.76 -8.36 -25.92
CA CYS A 132 -86.81 -9.33 -25.36
C CYS A 132 -85.87 -9.89 -26.42
N LEU A 133 -86.37 -10.21 -27.62
CA LEU A 133 -85.53 -10.65 -28.74
C LEU A 133 -84.54 -9.56 -29.17
N LEU A 134 -84.96 -8.30 -29.22
CA LEU A 134 -84.08 -7.16 -29.53
C LEU A 134 -83.03 -6.94 -28.43
N PHE A 135 -83.36 -7.07 -27.15
CA PHE A 135 -82.38 -7.00 -26.05
C PHE A 135 -81.42 -8.19 -26.07
N VAL A 136 -81.93 -9.39 -26.35
CA VAL A 136 -81.10 -10.59 -26.51
C VAL A 136 -80.17 -10.43 -27.71
N LEU A 137 -80.64 -9.91 -28.85
CA LEU A 137 -79.78 -9.64 -30.02
C LEU A 137 -78.80 -8.48 -29.77
N ALA A 138 -79.23 -7.41 -29.12
CA ALA A 138 -78.39 -6.27 -28.76
C ALA A 138 -77.28 -6.63 -27.76
N TYR A 139 -77.45 -7.71 -26.99
CA TYR A 139 -76.39 -8.30 -26.16
C TYR A 139 -75.61 -9.37 -26.91
N ALA A 140 -76.30 -10.36 -27.48
CA ALA A 140 -75.70 -11.57 -28.06
C ALA A 140 -74.83 -11.26 -29.29
N VAL A 141 -75.23 -10.30 -30.14
CA VAL A 141 -74.45 -9.93 -31.32
C VAL A 141 -73.13 -9.27 -30.93
N PRO A 142 -73.09 -8.20 -30.10
CA PRO A 142 -71.81 -7.66 -29.60
C PRO A 142 -71.02 -8.67 -28.75
N ALA A 143 -71.68 -9.46 -27.90
CA ALA A 143 -71.01 -10.47 -27.07
C ALA A 143 -70.33 -11.54 -27.91
N ALA A 144 -70.95 -11.99 -29.01
CA ALA A 144 -70.35 -12.94 -29.94
C ALA A 144 -69.17 -12.34 -30.73
N ILE A 145 -69.26 -11.07 -31.12
CA ILE A 145 -68.16 -10.36 -31.83
C ILE A 145 -66.93 -10.17 -30.91
N MET A 146 -67.16 -9.95 -29.62
CA MET A 146 -66.12 -9.74 -28.61
C MET A 146 -65.61 -11.03 -27.96
N TRP A 147 -66.20 -12.18 -28.27
CA TRP A 147 -65.81 -13.44 -27.66
C TRP A 147 -64.38 -13.83 -28.05
N GLY A 148 -63.54 -14.14 -27.06
CA GLY A 148 -62.13 -14.50 -27.26
C GLY A 148 -61.22 -13.29 -27.57
N LYS A 149 -61.71 -12.07 -27.39
CA LYS A 149 -60.95 -10.82 -27.54
C LYS A 149 -60.99 -9.99 -26.27
N VAL A 150 -59.96 -9.18 -26.07
CA VAL A 150 -59.94 -8.14 -25.02
C VAL A 150 -61.05 -7.14 -25.31
N LEU A 151 -61.77 -6.70 -24.27
CA LEU A 151 -62.88 -5.77 -24.43
C LEU A 151 -62.45 -4.46 -25.12
N PRO A 152 -63.20 -3.97 -26.12
CA PRO A 152 -62.97 -2.66 -26.74
C PRO A 152 -62.83 -1.52 -25.70
N GLY A 153 -61.96 -0.55 -26.00
CA GLY A 153 -61.67 0.56 -25.10
C GLY A 153 -60.71 0.22 -23.95
N THR A 154 -60.14 -0.99 -23.90
CA THR A 154 -59.15 -1.39 -22.88
C THR A 154 -57.74 -0.95 -23.26
N ARG A 155 -57.10 -0.17 -22.39
CA ARG A 155 -55.71 0.31 -22.54
C ARG A 155 -54.86 -0.14 -21.36
N VAL A 156 -53.60 -0.52 -21.61
CA VAL A 156 -52.58 -0.76 -20.58
C VAL A 156 -51.56 0.36 -20.70
N GLY A 157 -51.50 1.26 -19.71
CA GLY A 157 -50.72 2.50 -19.84
C GLY A 157 -51.20 3.37 -21.01
N ASP A 158 -50.32 3.63 -21.99
CA ASP A 158 -50.61 4.37 -23.22
C ASP A 158 -51.01 3.46 -24.41
N VAL A 159 -50.93 2.14 -24.26
CA VAL A 159 -51.16 1.16 -25.34
C VAL A 159 -52.61 0.70 -25.36
N ASP A 160 -53.28 0.83 -26.50
CA ASP A 160 -54.61 0.27 -26.73
C ASP A 160 -54.54 -1.20 -27.16
N ILE A 161 -55.20 -2.06 -26.38
CA ILE A 161 -55.30 -3.51 -26.62
C ILE A 161 -56.75 -3.96 -26.87
N GLY A 162 -57.71 -3.03 -26.89
CA GLY A 162 -59.11 -3.34 -27.06
C GLY A 162 -59.41 -3.97 -28.42
N GLY A 163 -60.22 -5.03 -28.43
CA GLY A 163 -60.61 -5.76 -29.64
C GLY A 163 -59.55 -6.72 -30.20
N LEU A 164 -58.38 -6.82 -29.57
CA LEU A 164 -57.33 -7.77 -29.94
C LEU A 164 -57.55 -9.13 -29.27
N THR A 165 -57.08 -10.21 -29.90
CA THR A 165 -56.95 -11.51 -29.22
C THR A 165 -55.84 -11.44 -28.18
N GLU A 166 -55.85 -12.32 -27.18
CA GLU A 166 -54.82 -12.31 -26.11
C GLU A 166 -53.40 -12.37 -26.69
N THR A 167 -53.16 -13.22 -27.69
CA THR A 167 -51.87 -13.35 -28.37
C THR A 167 -51.39 -12.06 -29.02
N VAL A 168 -52.28 -11.34 -29.72
CA VAL A 168 -51.95 -10.09 -30.40
C VAL A 168 -51.81 -8.93 -29.41
N ALA A 169 -52.60 -8.95 -28.33
CA ALA A 169 -52.47 -8.00 -27.22
C ALA A 169 -51.13 -8.17 -26.49
N ILE A 170 -50.71 -9.42 -26.20
CA ILE A 170 -49.43 -9.74 -25.57
C ILE A 170 -48.27 -9.26 -26.46
N GLU A 171 -48.26 -9.60 -27.75
CA GLU A 171 -47.22 -9.17 -28.69
C GLU A 171 -47.12 -7.63 -28.77
N ARG A 172 -48.27 -6.94 -28.86
CA ARG A 172 -48.31 -5.47 -28.93
C ARG A 172 -47.78 -4.81 -27.66
N LEU A 173 -48.02 -5.41 -26.50
CA LEU A 173 -47.50 -4.92 -25.23
C LEU A 173 -46.00 -5.22 -25.08
N HIS A 174 -45.51 -6.39 -25.49
CA HIS A 174 -44.06 -6.67 -25.52
C HIS A 174 -43.30 -5.63 -26.35
N GLN A 175 -43.74 -5.34 -27.57
CA GLN A 175 -43.11 -4.33 -28.42
C GLN A 175 -43.01 -2.93 -27.78
N ARG A 176 -43.92 -2.59 -26.85
CA ARG A 176 -43.87 -1.34 -26.08
C ARG A 176 -42.99 -1.46 -24.84
N PHE A 177 -43.21 -2.48 -24.01
CA PHE A 177 -42.63 -2.61 -22.67
C PHE A 177 -41.19 -3.15 -22.71
N ASP A 178 -40.79 -3.89 -23.75
CA ASP A 178 -39.38 -4.29 -23.95
C ASP A 178 -38.46 -3.06 -24.10
N ARG A 179 -38.98 -1.94 -24.63
CA ARG A 179 -38.24 -0.67 -24.67
C ARG A 179 -38.09 -0.01 -23.30
N LEU A 180 -39.03 -0.25 -22.38
CA LEU A 180 -38.95 0.28 -21.01
C LEU A 180 -37.96 -0.52 -20.17
N ASP A 181 -37.85 -1.83 -20.41
CA ASP A 181 -36.85 -2.69 -19.78
C ASP A 181 -35.41 -2.28 -20.15
N GLN A 182 -35.21 -1.71 -21.35
CA GLN A 182 -33.92 -1.20 -21.85
C GLN A 182 -33.64 0.26 -21.47
N GLN A 183 -34.57 0.96 -20.83
CA GLN A 183 -34.38 2.36 -20.43
C GLN A 183 -33.69 2.45 -19.07
N ALA A 184 -32.39 2.74 -19.12
CA ALA A 184 -31.58 2.91 -17.94
C ALA A 184 -32.12 4.03 -17.01
N MET A 185 -32.30 3.69 -15.74
CA MET A 185 -32.76 4.60 -14.69
C MET A 185 -31.55 5.24 -14.01
N THR A 186 -31.58 6.56 -13.82
CA THR A 186 -30.52 7.25 -13.06
C THR A 186 -30.89 7.27 -11.58
N LEU A 187 -30.00 6.76 -10.73
CA LEU A 187 -30.19 6.77 -9.27
C LEU A 187 -29.40 7.92 -8.66
N ASN A 188 -30.10 8.72 -7.85
CA ASN A 188 -29.58 9.92 -7.22
C ASN A 188 -29.65 9.84 -5.70
N VAL A 189 -28.71 10.50 -5.03
CA VAL A 189 -28.75 10.73 -3.57
C VAL A 189 -28.54 12.22 -3.35
N ARG A 190 -29.52 12.91 -2.75
CA ARG A 190 -29.53 14.36 -2.54
C ARG A 190 -29.21 15.16 -3.82
N GLY A 191 -29.79 14.76 -4.96
CA GLY A 191 -29.61 15.43 -6.25
C GLY A 191 -28.29 15.13 -6.98
N ARG A 192 -27.39 14.31 -6.41
CA ARG A 192 -26.18 13.85 -7.08
C ARG A 192 -26.38 12.44 -7.64
N ARG A 193 -26.04 12.24 -8.91
CA ARG A 193 -26.03 10.92 -9.55
C ARG A 193 -25.01 10.00 -8.86
N VAL A 194 -25.49 8.86 -8.35
CA VAL A 194 -24.66 7.82 -7.73
C VAL A 194 -24.49 6.58 -8.61
N ALA A 195 -25.50 6.25 -9.42
CA ALA A 195 -25.47 5.06 -10.26
C ALA A 195 -26.47 5.14 -11.42
N VAL A 196 -26.32 4.20 -12.35
CA VAL A 196 -27.28 3.92 -13.41
C VAL A 196 -27.73 2.46 -13.25
N LEU A 197 -29.03 2.25 -13.20
CA LEU A 197 -29.67 0.94 -13.08
C LEU A 197 -30.39 0.62 -14.37
N ASP A 198 -29.94 -0.42 -15.07
CA ASP A 198 -30.69 -1.02 -16.17
C ASP A 198 -31.76 -1.96 -15.58
N PRO A 199 -33.06 -1.70 -15.82
CA PRO A 199 -34.15 -2.52 -15.26
C PRO A 199 -34.09 -3.98 -15.70
N GLY A 200 -33.85 -4.25 -16.99
CA GLY A 200 -33.78 -5.60 -17.54
C GLY A 200 -32.64 -6.42 -16.93
N ASP A 201 -31.45 -5.83 -16.83
CA ASP A 201 -30.29 -6.46 -16.17
C ASP A 201 -30.52 -6.70 -14.68
N ALA A 202 -31.22 -5.77 -14.03
CA ALA A 202 -31.62 -5.89 -12.63
C ALA A 202 -32.73 -6.93 -12.42
N GLY A 203 -33.35 -7.46 -13.49
CA GLY A 203 -34.48 -8.39 -13.39
C GLY A 203 -35.78 -7.72 -12.95
N LEU A 204 -35.95 -6.45 -13.30
CA LEU A 204 -37.17 -5.66 -13.16
C LEU A 204 -37.81 -5.55 -14.55
N THR A 205 -38.91 -6.27 -14.78
CA THR A 205 -39.60 -6.32 -16.08
C THR A 205 -41.11 -6.15 -15.91
N VAL A 206 -41.84 -5.98 -17.01
CA VAL A 206 -43.31 -6.00 -16.99
C VAL A 206 -43.83 -7.43 -17.28
N ASP A 207 -44.69 -7.96 -16.41
CA ASP A 207 -45.40 -9.23 -16.62
C ASP A 207 -46.59 -9.00 -17.57
N VAL A 208 -46.28 -8.92 -18.86
CA VAL A 208 -47.26 -8.68 -19.93
C VAL A 208 -48.31 -9.80 -19.98
N GLU A 209 -47.87 -11.05 -19.82
CA GLU A 209 -48.71 -12.23 -19.91
C GLU A 209 -49.76 -12.26 -18.80
N ARG A 210 -49.38 -12.05 -17.54
CA ARG A 210 -50.36 -11.93 -16.44
C ARG A 210 -51.23 -10.68 -16.57
N THR A 211 -50.69 -9.57 -17.06
CA THR A 211 -51.49 -8.34 -17.26
C THR A 211 -52.63 -8.57 -18.26
N VAL A 212 -52.41 -9.33 -19.33
CA VAL A 212 -53.46 -9.61 -20.32
C VAL A 212 -54.40 -10.72 -19.83
N THR A 213 -53.87 -11.83 -19.34
CA THR A 213 -54.66 -13.02 -18.98
C THR A 213 -55.48 -12.82 -17.70
N GLU A 214 -54.95 -12.12 -16.69
CA GLU A 214 -55.63 -11.93 -15.40
C GLU A 214 -56.44 -10.64 -15.33
N ASP A 215 -55.94 -9.53 -15.89
CA ASP A 215 -56.59 -8.22 -15.75
C ASP A 215 -57.43 -7.84 -16.97
N ALA A 216 -56.94 -8.07 -18.19
CA ALA A 216 -57.71 -7.76 -19.40
C ALA A 216 -58.83 -8.78 -19.66
N LYS A 217 -58.55 -10.08 -19.46
CA LYS A 217 -59.43 -11.27 -19.58
C LYS A 217 -60.20 -11.35 -20.91
N ALA A 218 -59.79 -12.23 -21.85
CA ALA A 218 -60.57 -12.51 -23.05
C ALA A 218 -61.55 -13.67 -22.83
N GLY A 219 -62.66 -13.39 -22.16
CA GLY A 219 -63.73 -14.36 -21.89
C GLY A 219 -65.06 -13.98 -22.54
N PHE A 220 -66.12 -14.75 -22.26
CA PHE A 220 -67.47 -14.36 -22.66
C PHE A 220 -67.92 -13.13 -21.85
N PRO A 221 -68.27 -12.00 -22.48
CA PRO A 221 -68.53 -10.77 -21.75
C PRO A 221 -69.92 -10.78 -21.10
N SER A 222 -70.00 -10.35 -19.85
CA SER A 222 -71.29 -10.16 -19.17
C SER A 222 -72.03 -8.93 -19.76
N PRO A 223 -73.37 -8.86 -19.67
CA PRO A 223 -74.13 -7.74 -20.24
C PRO A 223 -73.65 -6.34 -19.80
N PRO A 224 -73.28 -6.09 -18.52
CA PRO A 224 -72.71 -4.80 -18.11
C PRO A 224 -71.32 -4.51 -18.69
N ALA A 225 -70.54 -5.55 -18.98
CA ALA A 225 -69.21 -5.41 -19.59
C ALA A 225 -69.32 -5.01 -21.07
N VAL A 226 -70.29 -5.57 -21.80
CA VAL A 226 -70.62 -5.18 -23.17
C VAL A 226 -71.02 -3.70 -23.24
N TRP A 227 -71.92 -3.26 -22.35
CA TRP A 227 -72.35 -1.86 -22.30
C TRP A 227 -71.20 -0.89 -21.99
N ARG A 228 -70.35 -1.23 -20.99
CA ARG A 228 -69.18 -0.42 -20.62
C ARG A 228 -68.13 -0.36 -21.73
N ALA A 229 -67.88 -1.47 -22.44
CA ALA A 229 -66.93 -1.50 -23.55
C ALA A 229 -67.39 -0.64 -24.75
N LEU A 230 -68.69 -0.44 -24.92
CA LEU A 230 -69.26 0.38 -25.99
C LEU A 230 -69.36 1.88 -25.66
N THR A 231 -69.33 2.25 -24.37
CA THR A 231 -69.61 3.62 -23.90
C THR A 231 -68.50 4.28 -23.10
N GLY A 232 -67.45 3.54 -22.71
CA GLY A 232 -66.38 4.07 -21.87
C GLY A 232 -65.00 3.47 -22.15
N GLU A 233 -63.97 4.06 -21.55
CA GLU A 233 -62.59 3.57 -21.57
C GLU A 233 -62.27 2.77 -20.31
N ARG A 234 -61.46 1.71 -20.46
CA ARG A 234 -60.94 0.91 -19.35
C ARG A 234 -59.42 1.00 -19.32
N ARG A 235 -58.84 1.59 -18.28
CA ARG A 235 -57.38 1.70 -18.12
C ARG A 235 -56.85 0.69 -17.10
N LEU A 236 -55.87 -0.09 -17.51
CA LEU A 236 -55.17 -1.08 -16.70
C LEU A 236 -53.73 -0.61 -16.43
N THR A 237 -53.20 -0.94 -15.25
CA THR A 237 -51.80 -0.69 -14.90
C THR A 237 -51.00 -1.97 -15.17
N PRO A 238 -49.86 -1.91 -15.89
CA PRO A 238 -49.03 -3.08 -16.13
C PRO A 238 -48.53 -3.68 -14.81
N ARG A 239 -48.57 -5.01 -14.68
CA ARG A 239 -48.01 -5.71 -13.53
C ARG A 239 -46.50 -5.81 -13.65
N ILE A 240 -45.77 -5.48 -12.59
CA ILE A 240 -44.30 -5.62 -12.56
C ILE A 240 -43.95 -7.04 -12.15
N SER A 241 -43.00 -7.65 -12.86
CA SER A 241 -42.30 -8.85 -12.44
C SER A 241 -40.95 -8.48 -11.85
N LEU A 242 -40.66 -8.96 -10.64
CA LEU A 242 -39.35 -8.81 -10.01
C LEU A 242 -38.69 -10.17 -9.89
N ASN A 243 -37.48 -10.28 -10.41
CA ASN A 243 -36.63 -11.43 -10.10
C ASN A 243 -36.19 -11.35 -8.62
N PRO A 244 -36.57 -12.32 -7.77
CA PRO A 244 -36.34 -12.25 -6.33
C PRO A 244 -34.86 -12.34 -5.93
N VAL A 245 -33.98 -12.69 -6.87
CA VAL A 245 -32.53 -12.83 -6.64
C VAL A 245 -31.77 -11.68 -7.30
N LYS A 246 -31.98 -11.44 -8.60
CA LYS A 246 -31.20 -10.46 -9.38
C LYS A 246 -31.43 -9.03 -8.89
N PHE A 247 -32.68 -8.64 -8.64
CA PHE A 247 -33.00 -7.26 -8.30
C PHE A 247 -32.44 -6.85 -6.93
N PRO A 248 -32.67 -7.62 -5.83
CA PRO A 248 -32.07 -7.29 -4.53
C PRO A 248 -30.53 -7.31 -4.57
N GLN A 249 -29.92 -8.25 -5.29
CA GLN A 249 -28.45 -8.31 -5.42
C GLN A 249 -27.89 -7.08 -6.14
N ARG A 250 -28.50 -6.69 -7.27
CA ARG A 250 -28.07 -5.53 -8.04
C ARG A 250 -28.28 -4.24 -7.25
N LEU A 251 -29.45 -4.07 -6.63
CA LEU A 251 -29.73 -2.91 -5.79
C LEU A 251 -28.75 -2.82 -4.61
N ARG A 252 -28.53 -3.91 -3.86
CA ARG A 252 -27.56 -3.95 -2.76
C ARG A 252 -26.15 -3.58 -3.19
N SER A 253 -25.71 -4.04 -4.37
CA SER A 253 -24.38 -3.69 -4.88
C SER A 253 -24.23 -2.18 -5.10
N ILE A 254 -25.26 -1.55 -5.67
CA ILE A 254 -25.29 -0.10 -5.90
C ILE A 254 -25.38 0.65 -4.57
N LEU A 255 -26.27 0.23 -3.66
CA LEU A 255 -26.42 0.85 -2.35
C LEU A 255 -25.14 0.75 -1.52
N LYS A 256 -24.41 -0.36 -1.61
CA LYS A 256 -23.13 -0.54 -0.91
C LYS A 256 -22.05 0.44 -1.41
N GLU A 257 -22.04 0.74 -2.70
CA GLU A 257 -21.11 1.71 -3.30
C GLU A 257 -21.53 3.15 -3.02
N ALA A 258 -22.84 3.42 -2.99
CA ALA A 258 -23.41 4.74 -2.74
C ALA A 258 -23.54 5.10 -1.24
N ASN A 259 -23.49 4.12 -0.34
CA ASN A 259 -23.50 4.34 1.10
C ASN A 259 -22.22 5.04 1.55
N ASP A 260 -22.38 6.16 2.25
CA ASP A 260 -21.30 6.94 2.83
C ASP A 260 -21.44 6.88 4.36
N PRO A 261 -20.79 5.95 5.08
CA PRO A 261 -20.94 5.86 6.53
C PRO A 261 -20.41 7.12 7.23
N ALA A 262 -20.86 7.37 8.46
CA ALA A 262 -20.34 8.50 9.24
C ALA A 262 -18.83 8.36 9.44
N HIS A 263 -18.10 9.45 9.23
CA HIS A 263 -16.69 9.52 9.56
C HIS A 263 -16.55 10.06 10.97
N GLU A 264 -16.04 9.22 11.88
CA GLU A 264 -15.98 9.53 13.31
C GLU A 264 -14.92 10.59 13.67
N GLY A 265 -14.07 11.02 12.72
CA GLY A 265 -12.96 11.93 12.97
C GLY A 265 -11.75 11.23 13.61
N SER A 266 -10.62 11.92 13.70
CA SER A 266 -9.39 11.41 14.33
C SER A 266 -8.46 12.53 14.74
N ILE A 267 -7.40 12.22 15.49
CA ILE A 267 -6.27 13.15 15.69
C ILE A 267 -5.02 12.51 15.11
N VAL A 268 -4.35 13.26 14.23
CA VAL A 268 -3.12 12.87 13.53
C VAL A 268 -2.04 13.90 13.81
N TYR A 269 -0.76 13.53 13.68
CA TYR A 269 0.34 14.48 13.85
C TYR A 269 0.85 14.98 12.49
N ARG A 270 1.10 16.30 12.39
CA ARG A 270 1.99 16.89 11.39
C ARG A 270 3.31 17.26 12.08
N GLY A 271 4.36 16.50 11.80
CA GLY A 271 5.58 16.54 12.60
C GLY A 271 5.27 16.10 14.05
N THR A 272 5.49 16.98 15.03
CA THR A 272 5.10 16.77 16.43
C THR A 272 3.82 17.51 16.83
N THR A 273 3.15 18.19 15.90
CA THR A 273 1.94 18.97 16.19
C THR A 273 0.69 18.14 15.92
N PRO A 274 -0.16 17.85 16.92
CA PRO A 274 -1.41 17.14 16.69
C PRO A 274 -2.46 18.05 16.05
N GLU A 275 -3.12 17.54 15.02
CA GLU A 275 -4.21 18.16 14.27
C GLU A 275 -5.46 17.29 14.32
N VAL A 276 -6.62 17.91 14.52
CA VAL A 276 -7.91 17.23 14.53
C VAL A 276 -8.42 17.11 13.09
N VAL A 277 -8.67 15.87 12.67
CA VAL A 277 -9.46 15.57 11.47
C VAL A 277 -10.93 15.55 11.89
N PRO A 278 -11.74 16.54 11.48
CA PRO A 278 -13.09 16.70 12.00
C PRO A 278 -14.01 15.55 11.58
N PRO A 279 -14.96 15.15 12.44
CA PRO A 279 -15.95 14.15 12.09
C PRO A 279 -16.92 14.68 11.01
N ARG A 280 -17.44 13.78 10.16
CA ARG A 280 -18.40 14.11 9.10
C ARG A 280 -19.61 13.20 9.15
N THR A 281 -20.79 13.82 9.04
CA THR A 281 -22.06 13.10 8.87
C THR A 281 -22.04 12.27 7.60
N GLY A 282 -22.38 10.99 7.75
CA GLY A 282 -22.58 10.06 6.64
C GLY A 282 -24.03 10.04 6.16
N LEU A 283 -24.26 9.36 5.05
CA LEU A 283 -25.57 9.05 4.49
C LEU A 283 -25.67 7.54 4.29
N VAL A 284 -26.64 6.92 4.98
CA VAL A 284 -26.98 5.51 4.79
C VAL A 284 -28.31 5.43 4.06
N LEU A 285 -28.32 4.67 2.97
CA LEU A 285 -29.48 4.43 2.13
C LEU A 285 -30.31 3.29 2.73
N ASP A 286 -31.62 3.49 2.81
CA ASP A 286 -32.56 2.46 3.23
C ASP A 286 -32.86 1.54 2.05
N GLU A 287 -32.48 0.26 2.16
CA GLU A 287 -32.66 -0.73 1.10
C GLU A 287 -34.13 -0.95 0.73
N GLN A 288 -35.02 -0.99 1.73
CA GLN A 288 -36.44 -1.22 1.50
C GLN A 288 -37.09 -0.01 0.83
N ALA A 289 -36.80 1.18 1.34
CA ALA A 289 -37.35 2.42 0.79
C ALA A 289 -36.75 2.74 -0.60
N ALA A 290 -35.48 2.41 -0.84
CA ALA A 290 -34.84 2.48 -2.15
C ALA A 290 -35.49 1.52 -3.16
N SER A 291 -35.74 0.27 -2.76
CA SER A 291 -36.44 -0.72 -3.59
C SER A 291 -37.82 -0.21 -4.01
N GLN A 292 -38.60 0.33 -3.06
CA GLN A 292 -39.91 0.91 -3.35
C GLN A 292 -39.83 2.17 -4.23
N ALA A 293 -38.79 3.01 -4.06
CA ALA A 293 -38.58 4.18 -4.91
C ALA A 293 -38.31 3.79 -6.37
N VAL A 294 -37.45 2.78 -6.59
CA VAL A 294 -37.12 2.25 -7.91
C VAL A 294 -38.35 1.62 -8.57
N GLN A 295 -39.11 0.77 -7.86
CA GLN A 295 -40.32 0.15 -8.40
C GLN A 295 -41.36 1.20 -8.82
N ARG A 296 -41.60 2.22 -7.98
CA ARG A 296 -42.54 3.31 -8.31
C ARG A 296 -42.07 4.14 -9.51
N ALA A 297 -40.78 4.36 -9.65
CA ALA A 297 -40.23 5.09 -10.79
C ALA A 297 -40.30 4.27 -12.09
N PHE A 298 -40.12 2.96 -12.02
CA PHE A 298 -40.26 2.07 -13.18
C PHE A 298 -41.67 2.11 -13.78
N VAL A 299 -42.71 2.07 -12.93
CA VAL A 299 -44.12 2.15 -13.40
C VAL A 299 -44.46 3.49 -14.05
N ARG A 300 -43.85 4.59 -13.61
CA ARG A 300 -44.16 5.94 -14.12
C ARG A 300 -43.49 6.26 -15.47
N GLY A 301 -42.61 5.39 -15.96
CA GLY A 301 -41.76 5.68 -17.12
C GLY A 301 -40.46 6.34 -16.67
N ALA A 302 -39.34 5.86 -17.22
CA ALA A 302 -37.98 6.10 -16.72
C ALA A 302 -37.66 7.59 -16.50
N GLY A 303 -37.18 7.89 -15.30
CA GLY A 303 -36.70 9.21 -14.87
C GLY A 303 -35.71 9.07 -13.71
N PRO A 304 -35.06 10.16 -13.27
CA PRO A 304 -34.17 10.12 -12.13
C PRO A 304 -34.92 9.68 -10.87
N VAL A 305 -34.34 8.74 -10.12
CA VAL A 305 -34.88 8.21 -8.87
C VAL A 305 -34.02 8.74 -7.73
N ASP A 306 -34.61 9.59 -6.90
CA ASP A 306 -33.98 9.98 -5.65
C ASP A 306 -34.15 8.86 -4.62
N LEU A 307 -33.03 8.27 -4.23
CA LEU A 307 -32.99 7.24 -3.21
C LEU A 307 -33.10 7.87 -1.83
N PRO A 308 -33.99 7.36 -0.96
CA PRO A 308 -34.11 7.83 0.40
C PRO A 308 -32.84 7.49 1.18
N ALA A 309 -32.24 8.52 1.78
CA ALA A 309 -31.04 8.42 2.59
C ALA A 309 -31.30 9.05 3.96
N THR A 310 -30.83 8.39 5.01
CA THR A 310 -30.89 8.89 6.39
C THR A 310 -29.52 9.39 6.78
N PRO A 311 -29.40 10.63 7.31
CA PRO A 311 -28.12 11.12 7.84
C PRO A 311 -27.73 10.31 9.07
N VAL A 312 -26.50 9.79 9.07
CA VAL A 312 -25.91 9.15 10.24
C VAL A 312 -24.89 10.11 10.84
N LEU A 313 -25.19 10.59 12.04
CA LEU A 313 -24.29 11.47 12.77
C LEU A 313 -23.09 10.67 13.30
N PRO A 314 -21.90 11.28 13.35
CA PRO A 314 -20.76 10.72 14.09
C PRO A 314 -21.16 10.49 15.55
N LYS A 315 -20.66 9.39 16.13
CA LYS A 315 -20.88 9.02 17.53
C LYS A 315 -20.10 9.91 18.49
N VAL A 316 -19.00 10.51 18.04
CA VAL A 316 -18.11 11.32 18.88
C VAL A 316 -18.41 12.80 18.77
N GLU A 317 -18.62 13.43 19.92
CA GLU A 317 -18.82 14.88 20.04
C GLU A 317 -17.51 15.65 20.21
N ARG A 318 -17.54 16.97 19.93
CA ARG A 318 -16.37 17.87 20.00
C ARG A 318 -15.60 17.84 21.34
N PRO A 319 -16.26 17.80 22.52
CA PRO A 319 -15.53 17.77 23.80
C PRO A 319 -14.59 16.57 23.96
N ALA A 320 -14.93 15.42 23.37
CA ALA A 320 -14.08 14.24 23.39
C ALA A 320 -12.80 14.44 22.56
N PHE A 321 -12.89 15.19 21.45
CA PHE A 321 -11.73 15.59 20.66
C PHE A 321 -10.83 16.59 21.37
N ASP A 322 -11.41 17.56 22.09
CA ASP A 322 -10.61 18.54 22.86
C ASP A 322 -9.81 17.85 23.97
N ALA A 323 -10.44 16.92 24.70
CA ALA A 323 -9.75 16.11 25.71
C ALA A 323 -8.66 15.20 25.12
N ALA A 324 -8.92 14.60 23.95
CA ALA A 324 -7.92 13.83 23.23
C ALA A 324 -6.76 14.69 22.70
N LEU A 325 -7.04 15.92 22.24
CA LEU A 325 -6.02 16.85 21.75
C LEU A 325 -5.07 17.29 22.86
N ALA A 326 -5.58 17.53 24.08
CA ALA A 326 -4.75 17.81 25.25
C ALA A 326 -3.80 16.65 25.56
N ARG A 327 -4.30 15.40 25.55
CA ARG A 327 -3.49 14.19 25.74
C ARG A 327 -2.48 13.98 24.62
N ALA A 328 -2.85 14.26 23.37
CA ALA A 328 -1.95 14.22 22.23
C ALA A 328 -0.76 15.19 22.41
N ARG A 329 -1.03 16.44 22.79
CA ARG A 329 0.03 17.43 23.09
C ARG A 329 0.95 16.96 24.22
N ALA A 330 0.38 16.41 25.30
CA ALA A 330 1.15 15.89 26.43
C ALA A 330 2.00 14.66 26.04
N ALA A 331 1.53 13.81 25.13
CA ALA A 331 2.23 12.60 24.71
C ALA A 331 3.61 12.89 24.09
N VAL A 332 3.72 14.00 23.35
CA VAL A 332 4.93 14.42 22.62
C VAL A 332 5.72 15.52 23.35
N ALA A 333 5.32 15.91 24.56
CA ALA A 333 6.04 16.94 25.33
C ALA A 333 7.42 16.48 25.84
N ALA A 334 7.63 15.17 25.98
CA ALA A 334 8.87 14.58 26.48
C ALA A 334 9.09 13.17 25.90
N PRO A 335 10.31 12.63 25.89
CA PRO A 335 10.54 11.25 25.46
C PRO A 335 9.92 10.21 26.42
N ILE A 336 9.73 8.99 25.94
CA ILE A 336 9.45 7.79 26.76
C ILE A 336 10.71 6.93 26.80
N VAL A 337 11.18 6.58 28.00
CA VAL A 337 12.36 5.74 28.19
C VAL A 337 11.94 4.28 28.20
N LEU A 338 12.48 3.49 27.29
CA LEU A 338 12.33 2.03 27.30
C LEU A 338 13.57 1.41 27.94
N ARG A 339 13.37 0.46 28.85
CA ARG A 339 14.46 -0.27 29.52
C ARG A 339 14.21 -1.77 29.45
N SER A 340 15.25 -2.52 29.13
CA SER A 340 15.29 -3.99 29.22
C SER A 340 16.51 -4.43 30.03
N GLY A 341 16.75 -5.74 30.11
CA GLY A 341 18.00 -6.28 30.67
C GLY A 341 19.23 -5.98 29.80
N ALA A 342 19.05 -5.77 28.50
CA ALA A 342 20.13 -5.52 27.55
C ALA A 342 20.55 -4.04 27.47
N GLY A 343 19.63 -3.11 27.73
CA GLY A 343 19.92 -1.70 27.59
C GLY A 343 18.75 -0.76 27.83
N ARG A 344 18.96 0.50 27.43
CA ARG A 344 17.99 1.59 27.54
C ARG A 344 17.96 2.37 26.24
N VAL A 345 16.75 2.69 25.77
CA VAL A 345 16.52 3.55 24.61
C VAL A 345 15.48 4.62 24.92
N ARG A 346 15.51 5.73 24.19
CA ARG A 346 14.52 6.82 24.32
C ARG A 346 13.66 6.88 23.06
N LEU A 347 12.36 6.70 23.20
CA LEU A 347 11.40 7.08 22.17
C LEU A 347 11.28 8.60 22.20
N SER A 348 11.82 9.26 21.17
CA SER A 348 11.77 10.72 21.05
C SER A 348 10.37 11.21 20.67
N PRO A 349 10.03 12.48 20.92
CA PRO A 349 8.75 13.05 20.50
C PRO A 349 8.39 12.84 19.02
N PRO A 350 9.30 12.99 18.04
CA PRO A 350 8.99 12.70 16.64
C PRO A 350 8.61 11.23 16.41
N VAL A 351 9.28 10.28 17.07
CA VAL A 351 8.95 8.84 16.97
C VAL A 351 7.59 8.57 17.59
N ILE A 352 7.28 9.19 18.73
CA ILE A 352 5.95 9.07 19.36
C ILE A 352 4.88 9.62 18.43
N ALA A 353 5.06 10.82 17.89
CA ALA A 353 4.12 11.48 16.99
C ALA A 353 3.87 10.67 15.70
N ALA A 354 4.92 10.13 15.10
CA ALA A 354 4.81 9.32 13.88
C ALA A 354 4.04 7.99 14.07
N ASN A 355 3.99 7.48 15.31
CA ASN A 355 3.42 6.17 15.63
C ASN A 355 2.20 6.23 16.56
N LEU A 356 1.72 7.42 16.93
CA LEU A 356 0.58 7.61 17.83
C LEU A 356 -0.59 8.23 17.06
N THR A 357 -1.73 7.56 17.11
CA THR A 357 -3.00 8.07 16.56
C THR A 357 -4.06 8.08 17.64
N PHE A 358 -5.07 8.91 17.52
CA PHE A 358 -6.24 8.85 18.39
C PHE A 358 -7.47 8.48 17.57
N VAL A 359 -8.15 7.43 18.01
CA VAL A 359 -9.28 6.83 17.30
C VAL A 359 -10.49 6.73 18.23
N PRO A 360 -11.68 7.09 17.76
CA PRO A 360 -12.95 6.80 18.41
C PRO A 360 -13.14 5.32 18.77
N ASP A 361 -13.58 5.04 19.99
CA ASP A 361 -14.08 3.74 20.42
C ASP A 361 -15.61 3.62 20.25
N GLU A 362 -16.16 2.43 20.43
CA GLU A 362 -17.59 2.17 20.25
C GLU A 362 -18.48 2.94 21.24
N ARG A 363 -17.92 3.44 22.34
CA ARG A 363 -18.62 4.19 23.39
C ARG A 363 -18.55 5.69 23.17
N GLY A 364 -17.97 6.15 22.06
CA GLY A 364 -17.85 7.56 21.73
C GLY A 364 -16.65 8.28 22.39
N ALA A 365 -15.75 7.54 23.05
CA ALA A 365 -14.52 8.12 23.60
C ALA A 365 -13.38 8.03 22.58
N VAL A 366 -12.51 9.04 22.55
CA VAL A 366 -11.35 9.08 21.66
C VAL A 366 -10.12 8.55 22.41
N ARG A 367 -9.55 7.42 21.95
CA ARG A 367 -8.49 6.68 22.64
C ARG A 367 -7.17 6.67 21.84
N PRO A 368 -6.00 6.70 22.50
CA PRO A 368 -4.71 6.57 21.86
C PRO A 368 -4.50 5.14 21.35
N ARG A 369 -3.90 5.05 20.17
CA ARG A 369 -3.42 3.82 19.57
C ARG A 369 -1.98 4.03 19.13
N PHE A 370 -1.08 3.28 19.76
CA PHE A 370 0.34 3.33 19.47
C PHE A 370 0.77 2.14 18.60
N ASP A 371 1.47 2.41 17.49
CA ASP A 371 2.14 1.39 16.69
C ASP A 371 3.54 1.12 17.23
N ALA A 372 3.60 0.26 18.26
CA ALA A 372 4.85 -0.09 18.91
C ALA A 372 5.82 -0.82 17.97
N ALA A 373 5.32 -1.62 17.01
CA ALA A 373 6.15 -2.39 16.10
C ALA A 373 7.00 -1.45 15.22
N THR A 374 6.35 -0.45 14.61
CA THR A 374 7.05 0.55 13.81
C THR A 374 7.93 1.47 14.68
N ALA A 375 7.48 1.81 15.90
CA ALA A 375 8.25 2.70 16.78
C ALA A 375 9.55 2.10 17.33
N VAL A 376 9.59 0.79 17.56
CA VAL A 376 10.81 0.10 18.04
C VAL A 376 11.61 -0.55 16.91
N ALA A 377 11.11 -0.46 15.67
CA ALA A 377 11.88 -0.80 14.49
C ALA A 377 13.09 0.16 14.39
N GLY A 378 14.22 -0.30 14.89
CA GLY A 378 15.49 0.44 14.91
C GLY A 378 16.27 0.09 16.17
N LEU A 379 15.52 -0.21 17.22
CA LEU A 379 15.93 -0.10 18.59
C LEU A 379 16.00 -1.46 19.29
N GLU A 380 15.51 -2.52 18.63
CA GLU A 380 15.50 -3.87 19.17
C GLU A 380 16.91 -4.39 19.50
N THR A 381 17.92 -4.05 18.71
CA THR A 381 19.33 -4.43 18.99
C THR A 381 19.87 -3.80 20.28
N THR A 382 19.24 -2.72 20.76
CA THR A 382 19.56 -2.08 22.05
C THR A 382 18.70 -2.65 23.19
N LEU A 383 17.51 -3.15 22.87
CA LEU A 383 16.55 -3.69 23.84
C LEU A 383 16.67 -5.21 24.04
N VAL A 384 17.29 -5.92 23.11
CA VAL A 384 17.49 -7.37 23.11
C VAL A 384 18.96 -7.64 22.81
N GLY A 385 19.61 -8.45 23.65
CA GLY A 385 21.00 -8.84 23.42
C GLY A 385 21.12 -9.68 22.14
N VAL A 386 22.20 -9.49 21.37
CA VAL A 386 22.44 -10.19 20.08
C VAL A 386 22.36 -11.72 20.18
N ALA A 387 22.78 -12.28 21.32
CA ALA A 387 22.70 -13.71 21.58
C ALA A 387 21.26 -14.21 21.81
N GLU A 388 20.39 -13.36 22.36
CA GLU A 388 18.99 -13.67 22.65
C GLU A 388 18.05 -13.31 21.49
N ALA A 389 18.46 -12.41 20.59
CA ALA A 389 17.63 -11.94 19.49
C ALA A 389 17.27 -13.08 18.51
N VAL A 390 16.08 -12.99 17.93
CA VAL A 390 15.69 -13.83 16.79
C VAL A 390 16.66 -13.60 15.63
N ARG A 391 17.00 -14.66 14.90
CA ARG A 391 17.84 -14.58 13.71
C ARG A 391 17.12 -15.23 12.54
N GLU A 392 16.96 -14.50 11.46
CA GLU A 392 16.44 -15.00 10.20
C GLU A 392 17.38 -16.03 9.56
N ALA A 393 16.84 -16.99 8.81
CA ALA A 393 17.68 -17.77 7.91
C ALA A 393 18.30 -16.85 6.86
N GLY A 394 19.51 -17.17 6.43
CA GLY A 394 20.21 -16.36 5.44
C GLY A 394 21.28 -17.12 4.70
N PHE A 395 22.12 -16.39 3.98
CA PHE A 395 23.23 -16.98 3.24
C PHE A 395 24.52 -16.20 3.48
N GLN A 396 25.62 -16.92 3.71
CA GLN A 396 26.96 -16.38 3.71
C GLN A 396 27.75 -16.98 2.55
N ILE A 397 28.64 -16.21 1.94
CA ILE A 397 29.54 -16.74 0.91
C ILE A 397 30.76 -17.35 1.59
N VAL A 398 30.92 -18.67 1.50
CA VAL A 398 32.07 -19.41 2.01
C VAL A 398 32.74 -20.11 0.82
N GLY A 399 34.01 -19.78 0.55
CA GLY A 399 34.73 -20.36 -0.58
C GLY A 399 34.06 -20.11 -1.95
N GLY A 400 33.34 -19.00 -2.10
CA GLY A 400 32.58 -18.70 -3.33
C GLY A 400 31.24 -19.43 -3.45
N VAL A 401 30.76 -20.07 -2.39
CA VAL A 401 29.47 -20.79 -2.38
C VAL A 401 28.51 -20.18 -1.36
N PRO A 402 27.26 -19.86 -1.75
CA PRO A 402 26.21 -19.51 -0.80
C PRO A 402 25.93 -20.67 0.16
N THR A 403 26.24 -20.45 1.43
CA THR A 403 26.06 -21.39 2.52
C THR A 403 24.96 -20.90 3.44
N LEU A 404 23.98 -21.75 3.74
CA LEU A 404 22.87 -21.42 4.62
C LEU A 404 23.40 -21.04 6.02
N VAL A 405 22.95 -19.88 6.51
CA VAL A 405 23.04 -19.48 7.91
C VAL A 405 21.70 -19.85 8.55
N PRO A 406 21.64 -20.84 9.44
CA PRO A 406 20.38 -21.30 10.01
C PRO A 406 19.69 -20.22 10.85
N ALA A 407 18.37 -20.17 10.74
CA ALA A 407 17.51 -19.36 11.57
C ALA A 407 17.60 -19.80 13.04
N ARG A 408 17.31 -18.87 13.94
CA ARG A 408 17.30 -19.12 15.38
C ARG A 408 16.07 -18.47 16.00
N VAL A 409 15.26 -19.26 16.67
CA VAL A 409 14.21 -18.75 17.56
C VAL A 409 14.88 -17.92 18.66
N GLY A 410 14.38 -16.73 18.89
CA GLY A 410 14.93 -15.83 19.90
C GLY A 410 13.85 -15.09 20.66
N LYS A 411 14.22 -13.97 21.26
CA LYS A 411 13.33 -13.03 21.90
C LYS A 411 13.20 -11.79 21.05
N GLY A 412 12.01 -11.21 21.03
CA GLY A 412 11.72 -9.89 20.48
C GLY A 412 10.98 -9.04 21.48
N VAL A 413 10.80 -7.76 21.17
CA VAL A 413 9.96 -6.87 21.98
C VAL A 413 8.51 -7.32 21.87
N ASP A 414 7.81 -7.48 23.01
CA ASP A 414 6.36 -7.68 23.00
C ASP A 414 5.68 -6.35 22.62
N THR A 415 5.49 -6.15 21.32
CA THR A 415 4.92 -4.91 20.77
C THR A 415 3.47 -4.71 21.18
N GLY A 416 2.70 -5.77 21.43
CA GLY A 416 1.34 -5.70 21.93
C GLY A 416 1.29 -5.10 23.34
N ARG A 417 2.12 -5.63 24.26
CA ARG A 417 2.24 -5.07 25.62
C ARG A 417 2.80 -3.67 25.62
N LEU A 418 3.84 -3.41 24.82
CA LEU A 418 4.43 -2.07 24.72
C LEU A 418 3.42 -1.04 24.20
N ALA A 419 2.63 -1.39 23.17
CA ALA A 419 1.57 -0.52 22.65
C ALA A 419 0.52 -0.20 23.71
N ALA A 420 0.10 -1.20 24.48
CA ALA A 420 -0.85 -1.02 25.58
C ALA A 420 -0.28 -0.12 26.69
N GLU A 421 0.98 -0.31 27.10
CA GLU A 421 1.62 0.51 28.14
C GLU A 421 1.82 1.96 27.71
N VAL A 422 2.28 2.20 26.48
CA VAL A 422 2.41 3.57 25.94
C VAL A 422 1.03 4.23 25.86
N SER A 423 0.02 3.53 25.34
CA SER A 423 -1.34 4.05 25.24
C SER A 423 -1.92 4.38 26.62
N ARG A 424 -1.66 3.55 27.63
CA ARG A 424 -2.06 3.81 29.03
C ARG A 424 -1.38 5.05 29.61
N ILE A 425 -0.08 5.25 29.37
CA ILE A 425 0.64 6.45 29.82
C ILE A 425 0.08 7.71 29.15
N VAL A 426 -0.26 7.63 27.86
CA VAL A 426 -0.88 8.75 27.14
C VAL A 426 -2.29 9.04 27.66
N GLU A 427 -3.05 7.99 28.01
CA GLU A 427 -4.44 8.10 28.45
C GLU A 427 -4.58 8.66 29.87
N HIS A 428 -3.74 8.18 30.79
CA HIS A 428 -3.89 8.41 32.23
C HIS A 428 -2.68 9.11 32.88
N GLY A 429 -1.61 9.38 32.13
CA GLY A 429 -0.35 9.87 32.68
C GLY A 429 0.44 8.79 33.42
N GLY A 430 1.47 9.23 34.15
CA GLY A 430 2.34 8.38 34.98
C GLY A 430 3.80 8.38 34.53
N SER A 431 4.56 7.41 35.07
CA SER A 431 5.99 7.28 34.79
C SER A 431 6.25 7.05 33.30
N ARG A 432 7.09 7.91 32.70
CA ARG A 432 7.53 7.79 31.30
C ARG A 432 8.71 6.82 31.13
N THR A 433 8.87 5.87 32.06
CA THR A 433 9.85 4.79 31.97
C THR A 433 9.12 3.45 31.92
N ILE A 434 9.25 2.75 30.80
CA ILE A 434 8.64 1.45 30.54
C ILE A 434 9.69 0.35 30.66
N ARG A 435 9.40 -0.70 31.42
CA ARG A 435 10.20 -1.93 31.42
C ARG A 435 9.68 -2.82 30.31
N VAL A 436 10.45 -2.94 29.23
CA VAL A 436 10.05 -3.69 28.03
C VAL A 436 9.97 -5.18 28.36
N THR A 437 8.80 -5.77 28.10
CA THR A 437 8.61 -7.22 28.14
C THR A 437 9.15 -7.81 26.84
N LEU A 438 9.95 -8.88 26.96
CA LEU A 438 10.42 -9.67 25.83
C LEU A 438 9.57 -10.93 25.68
N ALA A 439 9.17 -11.25 24.45
CA ALA A 439 8.43 -12.45 24.11
C ALA A 439 9.27 -13.35 23.19
N ILE A 440 8.98 -14.66 23.17
CA ILE A 440 9.61 -15.57 22.22
C ILE A 440 9.11 -15.23 20.81
N THR A 441 10.05 -14.98 19.91
CA THR A 441 9.80 -14.63 18.51
C THR A 441 10.42 -15.68 17.60
N ARG A 442 9.63 -16.17 16.64
CA ARG A 442 10.09 -17.09 15.60
C ARG A 442 10.60 -16.28 14.40
N PRO A 443 11.61 -16.79 13.68
CA PRO A 443 12.09 -16.14 12.44
C PRO A 443 10.98 -16.11 11.40
N GLU A 444 10.90 -15.02 10.65
CA GLU A 444 10.01 -14.89 9.49
C GLU A 444 10.45 -15.76 8.31
N LEU A 445 11.76 -15.89 8.10
CA LEU A 445 12.37 -16.72 7.08
C LEU A 445 12.97 -17.96 7.75
N SER A 446 12.29 -19.09 7.58
CA SER A 446 12.80 -20.38 8.04
C SER A 446 13.89 -20.94 7.13
N ASP A 447 14.67 -21.90 7.63
CA ASP A 447 15.71 -22.60 6.85
C ASP A 447 15.14 -23.21 5.55
N ALA A 448 13.97 -23.85 5.65
CA ALA A 448 13.31 -24.48 4.51
C ALA A 448 12.87 -23.46 3.46
N GLU A 449 12.41 -22.28 3.88
CA GLU A 449 12.03 -21.20 2.97
C GLU A 449 13.26 -20.54 2.34
N ALA A 450 14.33 -20.31 3.10
CA ALA A 450 15.58 -19.79 2.58
C ALA A 450 16.16 -20.71 1.50
N LEU A 451 16.20 -22.02 1.74
CA LEU A 451 16.65 -23.00 0.74
C LEU A 451 15.79 -23.00 -0.54
N LYS A 452 14.47 -22.83 -0.41
CA LYS A 452 13.55 -22.72 -1.55
C LYS A 452 13.78 -21.48 -2.43
N LEU A 453 14.48 -20.47 -1.94
CA LEU A 453 14.83 -19.29 -2.75
C LEU A 453 15.81 -19.64 -3.87
N GLY A 454 16.59 -20.72 -3.76
CA GLY A 454 17.50 -21.14 -4.83
C GLY A 454 18.64 -20.16 -5.10
N VAL A 455 19.24 -19.56 -4.06
CA VAL A 455 20.47 -18.77 -4.19
C VAL A 455 21.64 -19.75 -4.35
N LYS A 456 22.28 -19.81 -5.52
CA LYS A 456 23.27 -20.84 -5.86
C LYS A 456 24.61 -20.30 -6.32
N GLU A 457 24.60 -19.24 -7.12
CA GLU A 457 25.78 -18.78 -7.85
C GLU A 457 25.76 -17.27 -8.08
N GLN A 458 26.92 -16.70 -8.38
CA GLN A 458 27.04 -15.30 -8.78
C GLN A 458 26.39 -15.10 -10.16
N ILE A 459 25.51 -14.10 -10.25
CA ILE A 459 24.81 -13.72 -11.49
C ILE A 459 25.20 -12.33 -12.00
N GLY A 460 25.78 -11.47 -11.16
CA GLY A 460 26.29 -10.16 -11.57
C GLY A 460 27.22 -9.57 -10.52
N THR A 461 28.15 -8.74 -10.97
CA THR A 461 29.08 -8.03 -10.10
C THR A 461 29.51 -6.72 -10.75
N ALA A 462 29.80 -5.72 -9.94
CA ALA A 462 30.44 -4.48 -10.36
C ALA A 462 31.36 -3.98 -9.25
N THR A 463 32.45 -3.31 -9.65
CA THR A 463 33.39 -2.68 -8.73
C THR A 463 33.72 -1.29 -9.23
N THR A 464 33.62 -0.30 -8.34
CA THR A 464 33.97 1.09 -8.64
C THR A 464 35.02 1.59 -7.65
N GLY A 465 35.90 2.47 -8.11
CA GLY A 465 36.99 3.05 -7.32
C GLY A 465 36.71 4.49 -6.89
N TYR A 466 37.29 4.90 -5.76
CA TYR A 466 37.25 6.28 -5.30
C TYR A 466 38.50 6.64 -4.48
N PRO A 467 38.87 7.94 -4.39
CA PRO A 467 39.98 8.39 -3.56
C PRO A 467 39.75 8.04 -2.08
N CYS A 468 40.81 7.61 -1.41
CA CYS A 468 40.75 7.26 0.00
C CYS A 468 40.53 8.47 0.91
N CYS A 469 40.31 8.17 2.19
CA CYS A 469 40.66 9.08 3.29
C CYS A 469 39.83 10.38 3.32
N SER A 470 38.67 10.38 2.67
CA SER A 470 37.71 11.48 2.67
C SER A 470 36.45 11.10 3.43
N ALA A 471 35.74 12.08 3.99
CA ALA A 471 34.52 11.83 4.77
C ALA A 471 33.43 11.05 3.99
N ARG A 472 33.44 11.10 2.65
CA ARG A 472 32.51 10.31 1.82
C ARG A 472 32.72 8.80 1.94
N VAL A 473 33.92 8.34 2.28
CA VAL A 473 34.22 6.90 2.45
C VAL A 473 33.38 6.32 3.59
N THR A 474 33.27 7.05 4.71
CA THR A 474 32.41 6.65 5.84
C THR A 474 30.95 6.46 5.42
N ASN A 475 30.43 7.34 4.56
CA ASN A 475 29.07 7.24 4.03
C ASN A 475 28.90 6.05 3.09
N ILE A 476 29.87 5.81 2.20
CA ILE A 476 29.85 4.68 1.26
C ILE A 476 29.89 3.36 2.01
N GLU A 477 30.79 3.22 3.00
CA GLU A 477 30.86 2.03 3.84
C GLU A 477 29.58 1.82 4.65
N ARG A 478 28.99 2.90 5.19
CA ARG A 478 27.73 2.81 5.91
C ARG A 478 26.61 2.32 4.99
N ALA A 479 26.49 2.90 3.80
CA ALA A 479 25.49 2.50 2.82
C ALA A 479 25.69 1.05 2.36
N ALA A 480 26.93 0.63 2.09
CA ALA A 480 27.26 -0.75 1.73
C ALA A 480 26.84 -1.74 2.81
N ARG A 481 27.10 -1.44 4.10
CA ARG A 481 26.66 -2.27 5.22
C ARG A 481 25.15 -2.39 5.36
N LEU A 482 24.37 -1.40 4.91
CA LEU A 482 22.90 -1.44 4.97
C LEU A 482 22.30 -2.35 3.90
N VAL A 483 22.97 -2.51 2.75
CA VAL A 483 22.51 -3.37 1.66
C VAL A 483 23.13 -4.76 1.67
N ASP A 484 24.25 -4.95 2.38
CA ASP A 484 24.94 -6.23 2.45
C ASP A 484 24.10 -7.29 3.17
N GLY A 485 23.98 -8.46 2.54
CA GLY A 485 23.19 -9.57 3.06
C GLY A 485 21.70 -9.48 2.74
N LEU A 486 21.22 -8.46 2.03
CA LEU A 486 19.79 -8.40 1.70
C LEU A 486 19.39 -9.48 0.69
N ILE A 487 18.23 -10.09 0.89
CA ILE A 487 17.60 -11.01 -0.05
C ILE A 487 16.35 -10.36 -0.64
N VAL A 488 16.34 -10.19 -1.97
CA VAL A 488 15.16 -9.76 -2.73
C VAL A 488 14.39 -10.98 -3.21
N ARG A 489 13.16 -11.18 -2.74
CA ARG A 489 12.34 -12.35 -3.09
C ARG A 489 11.92 -12.37 -4.57
N PRO A 490 11.58 -13.55 -5.13
CA PRO A 490 11.01 -13.66 -6.46
C PRO A 490 9.79 -12.75 -6.68
N GLY A 491 9.76 -12.06 -7.82
CA GLY A 491 8.66 -11.19 -8.24
C GLY A 491 8.64 -9.81 -7.59
N ARG A 492 9.52 -9.55 -6.61
CA ARG A 492 9.54 -8.34 -5.78
C ARG A 492 10.45 -7.26 -6.33
N ARG A 493 10.25 -6.02 -5.88
CA ARG A 493 11.06 -4.87 -6.26
C ARG A 493 12.02 -4.50 -5.14
N PHE A 494 13.22 -4.12 -5.52
CA PHE A 494 14.17 -3.45 -4.63
C PHE A 494 14.05 -1.94 -4.80
N SER A 495 14.25 -1.20 -3.71
CA SER A 495 14.43 0.26 -3.69
C SER A 495 15.61 0.60 -2.79
N LEU A 496 16.52 1.45 -3.27
CA LEU A 496 17.68 1.86 -2.50
C LEU A 496 17.29 2.89 -1.43
N ASN A 497 16.40 3.84 -1.73
CA ASN A 497 15.90 4.82 -0.77
C ASN A 497 15.12 4.18 0.36
N GLU A 498 14.38 3.11 0.07
CA GLU A 498 13.78 2.29 1.10
C GLU A 498 14.89 1.79 2.04
N VAL A 499 15.87 1.03 1.53
CA VAL A 499 16.92 0.40 2.36
C VAL A 499 17.80 1.40 3.12
N ILE A 500 18.17 2.53 2.52
CA ILE A 500 19.09 3.49 3.14
C ILE A 500 18.33 4.46 4.06
N GLY A 501 17.13 4.89 3.65
CA GLY A 501 16.39 5.99 4.25
C GLY A 501 17.05 7.35 4.05
N GLU A 502 16.55 8.38 4.77
CA GLU A 502 17.17 9.70 4.80
C GLU A 502 18.59 9.62 5.41
N PRO A 503 19.64 10.09 4.72
CA PRO A 503 20.98 10.14 5.30
C PRO A 503 21.05 11.18 6.43
N ASP A 504 21.17 10.73 7.68
CA ASP A 504 21.32 11.59 8.85
C ASP A 504 22.44 11.11 9.80
N ALA A 505 22.85 11.99 10.73
CA ALA A 505 23.90 11.70 11.70
C ALA A 505 23.53 10.61 12.71
N ALA A 506 22.25 10.50 13.10
CA ALA A 506 21.78 9.47 14.02
C ALA A 506 21.86 8.07 13.41
N ARG A 507 21.76 7.98 12.08
CA ARG A 507 21.92 6.76 11.28
C ARG A 507 23.37 6.48 10.91
N GLY A 508 24.31 7.31 11.36
CA GLY A 508 25.76 7.14 11.17
C GLY A 508 26.30 7.69 9.86
N PHE A 509 25.55 8.56 9.16
CA PHE A 509 26.06 9.31 8.02
C PHE A 509 26.73 10.61 8.47
N VAL A 510 27.77 11.03 7.75
CA VAL A 510 28.56 12.22 8.03
C VAL A 510 28.42 13.24 6.90
N ARG A 511 28.69 14.51 7.20
CA ARG A 511 28.80 15.57 6.18
C ARG A 511 30.00 15.27 5.29
N ALA A 512 29.77 15.18 3.99
CA ALA A 512 30.80 14.92 3.00
C ALA A 512 30.48 15.65 1.69
N GLN A 513 31.49 15.74 0.81
CA GLN A 513 31.27 16.31 -0.52
C GLN A 513 30.22 15.50 -1.28
N ALA A 514 29.26 16.21 -1.86
CA ALA A 514 28.20 15.73 -2.72
C ALA A 514 28.16 16.59 -3.99
N VAL A 515 27.65 16.04 -5.09
CA VAL A 515 27.40 16.81 -6.31
C VAL A 515 25.91 17.13 -6.36
N GLN A 516 25.57 18.42 -6.41
CA GLN A 516 24.20 18.91 -6.48
C GLN A 516 24.14 20.02 -7.52
N ASP A 517 23.24 19.89 -8.50
CA ASP A 517 23.04 20.87 -9.58
C ASP A 517 24.35 21.36 -10.20
N ASP A 518 25.17 20.43 -10.69
CA ASP A 518 26.52 20.65 -11.27
C ASP A 518 27.64 21.15 -10.34
N ARG A 519 27.31 21.50 -9.09
CA ARG A 519 28.25 22.02 -8.08
C ARG A 519 28.65 20.97 -7.05
N VAL A 520 29.92 21.00 -6.63
CA VAL A 520 30.35 20.24 -5.45
C VAL A 520 29.96 21.03 -4.20
N THR A 521 29.09 20.44 -3.38
CA THR A 521 28.61 20.98 -2.11
C THR A 521 28.93 20.01 -0.97
N VAL A 522 28.63 20.38 0.28
CA VAL A 522 28.75 19.50 1.45
C VAL A 522 27.37 19.16 1.98
N ALA A 523 27.01 17.87 1.92
CA ALA A 523 25.74 17.34 2.40
C ALA A 523 25.97 16.12 3.30
N VAL A 524 25.02 15.84 4.20
CA VAL A 524 25.01 14.57 4.94
C VAL A 524 24.72 13.43 3.97
N GLY A 525 25.49 12.35 4.02
CA GLY A 525 25.36 11.26 3.06
C GLY A 525 26.04 11.49 1.70
N GLY A 526 26.84 12.56 1.55
CA GLY A 526 27.66 12.75 0.36
C GLY A 526 28.53 11.51 0.07
N GLY A 527 28.42 10.98 -1.15
CA GLY A 527 29.09 9.74 -1.58
C GLY A 527 28.18 8.53 -1.80
N VAL A 528 26.93 8.54 -1.30
CA VAL A 528 26.00 7.40 -1.43
C VAL A 528 25.65 7.08 -2.90
N ALA A 529 25.71 8.06 -3.81
CA ALA A 529 25.55 7.84 -5.25
C ALA A 529 26.58 6.86 -5.85
N GLN A 530 27.75 6.68 -5.22
CA GLN A 530 28.71 5.65 -5.61
C GLN A 530 28.12 4.23 -5.48
N LEU A 531 27.34 4.00 -4.42
CA LEU A 531 26.64 2.73 -4.22
C LEU A 531 25.51 2.56 -5.23
N ALA A 532 24.73 3.61 -5.50
CA ALA A 532 23.67 3.56 -6.51
C ALA A 532 24.24 3.17 -7.88
N GLY A 533 25.29 3.85 -8.35
CA GLY A 533 25.94 3.51 -9.62
C GLY A 533 26.52 2.09 -9.65
N THR A 534 27.25 1.69 -8.61
CA THR A 534 27.84 0.33 -8.56
C THR A 534 26.76 -0.76 -8.52
N MET A 535 25.70 -0.55 -7.75
CA MET A 535 24.59 -1.47 -7.68
C MET A 535 23.83 -1.54 -9.01
N TYR A 536 23.55 -0.40 -9.64
CA TYR A 536 22.89 -0.37 -10.95
C TYR A 536 23.69 -1.13 -11.99
N GLU A 537 25.01 -0.95 -12.04
CA GLU A 537 25.88 -1.72 -12.94
C GLU A 537 25.80 -3.22 -12.67
N ALA A 538 25.88 -3.66 -11.39
CA ALA A 538 25.76 -5.08 -11.04
C ALA A 538 24.40 -5.68 -11.43
N VAL A 539 23.32 -4.92 -11.22
CA VAL A 539 21.93 -5.26 -11.59
C VAL A 539 21.78 -5.34 -13.10
N TYR A 540 22.33 -4.37 -13.83
CA TYR A 540 22.27 -4.31 -15.29
C TYR A 540 23.04 -5.48 -15.93
N ARG A 541 24.22 -5.81 -15.39
CA ARG A 541 25.02 -6.97 -15.81
C ARG A 541 24.37 -8.32 -15.45
N ALA A 542 23.62 -8.37 -14.36
CA ALA A 542 22.85 -9.55 -13.98
C ALA A 542 21.59 -9.78 -14.84
N GLY A 543 21.26 -8.84 -15.73
CA GLY A 543 20.12 -8.97 -16.64
C GLY A 543 18.76 -8.63 -16.02
N PHE A 544 18.73 -8.02 -14.83
CA PHE A 544 17.46 -7.63 -14.20
C PHE A 544 16.79 -6.48 -14.94
N ARG A 545 15.46 -6.41 -14.77
CA ARG A 545 14.65 -5.30 -15.26
C ARG A 545 14.83 -4.06 -14.38
N ASP A 546 15.26 -2.99 -15.03
CA ASP A 546 15.25 -1.62 -14.53
C ASP A 546 13.81 -1.13 -14.37
N VAL A 547 13.46 -0.66 -13.16
CA VAL A 547 12.12 -0.13 -12.86
C VAL A 547 12.14 1.39 -12.87
N ASP A 548 13.14 1.97 -12.22
CA ASP A 548 13.28 3.41 -12.04
C ASP A 548 14.73 3.72 -11.64
N HIS A 549 15.40 4.58 -12.39
CA HIS A 549 16.66 5.18 -11.96
C HIS A 549 16.83 6.53 -12.67
N THR A 550 17.64 7.39 -12.07
CA THR A 550 18.05 8.66 -12.69
C THR A 550 19.55 8.63 -12.93
N ARG A 551 20.00 9.12 -14.08
CA ARG A 551 21.43 9.24 -14.40
C ARG A 551 22.00 10.58 -13.92
N HIS A 552 23.31 10.63 -13.72
CA HIS A 552 23.99 11.89 -13.48
C HIS A 552 23.97 12.73 -14.76
N GLN A 553 23.80 14.04 -14.62
CA GLN A 553 23.97 14.97 -15.75
C GLN A 553 25.43 15.05 -16.22
N VAL A 554 26.38 14.83 -15.30
CA VAL A 554 27.82 14.79 -15.54
C VAL A 554 28.32 13.39 -15.20
N ASN A 555 29.18 12.80 -16.03
CA ASN A 555 29.76 11.50 -15.72
C ASN A 555 30.57 11.55 -14.42
N ALA A 556 30.08 10.88 -13.38
CA ALA A 556 30.73 10.87 -12.07
C ALA A 556 32.03 10.05 -12.11
N PRO A 557 33.11 10.52 -11.46
CA PRO A 557 34.38 9.79 -11.44
C PRO A 557 34.22 8.36 -10.91
N GLY A 558 34.82 7.39 -11.62
CA GLY A 558 34.84 5.98 -11.23
C GLY A 558 33.59 5.17 -11.60
N LEU A 559 32.54 5.79 -12.17
CA LEU A 559 31.38 5.08 -12.72
C LEU A 559 31.55 4.80 -14.21
N VAL A 560 31.04 3.64 -14.66
CA VAL A 560 31.02 3.27 -16.07
C VAL A 560 30.00 4.15 -16.82
N PRO A 561 30.40 4.86 -17.90
CA PRO A 561 29.47 5.70 -18.65
C PRO A 561 28.29 4.90 -19.22
N GLY A 562 27.09 5.45 -19.08
CA GLY A 562 25.81 4.83 -19.44
C GLY A 562 25.26 3.83 -18.42
N LEU A 563 26.08 3.40 -17.44
CA LEU A 563 25.69 2.48 -16.37
C LEU A 563 25.76 3.16 -14.99
N ASP A 564 25.28 4.40 -14.92
CA ASP A 564 25.27 5.18 -13.70
C ASP A 564 23.86 5.42 -13.17
N ALA A 565 23.76 5.58 -11.86
CA ALA A 565 22.53 5.91 -11.16
C ALA A 565 22.82 6.90 -10.02
N VAL A 566 21.91 7.85 -9.85
CA VAL A 566 21.85 8.82 -8.76
C VAL A 566 20.83 8.34 -7.73
N VAL A 567 21.05 8.72 -6.48
CA VAL A 567 20.06 8.56 -5.41
C VAL A 567 20.03 9.83 -4.57
N SER A 568 18.82 10.32 -4.30
CA SER A 568 18.54 11.47 -3.43
C SER A 568 17.22 11.20 -2.72
N TYR A 569 17.27 11.05 -1.41
CA TYR A 569 16.09 10.75 -0.62
C TYR A 569 15.15 11.97 -0.55
N PRO A 570 13.81 11.79 -0.64
CA PRO A 570 13.10 10.55 -0.96
C PRO A 570 12.84 10.35 -2.47
N ASP A 571 13.08 11.38 -3.30
CA ASP A 571 12.47 11.50 -4.63
C ASP A 571 13.23 10.76 -5.75
N VAL A 572 14.56 10.74 -5.70
CA VAL A 572 15.41 10.09 -6.72
C VAL A 572 15.91 8.76 -6.17
N ASP A 573 15.51 7.66 -6.80
CA ASP A 573 15.74 6.31 -6.28
C ASP A 573 16.38 5.41 -7.34
N LEU A 574 16.96 4.30 -6.90
CA LEU A 574 17.33 3.16 -7.73
C LEU A 574 16.39 2.00 -7.41
N ARG A 575 15.54 1.65 -8.37
CA ARG A 575 14.58 0.56 -8.27
C ARG A 575 14.76 -0.44 -9.40
N TRP A 576 14.75 -1.71 -9.04
CA TRP A 576 14.81 -2.81 -9.98
C TRP A 576 13.92 -3.96 -9.50
N ARG A 577 13.55 -4.86 -10.42
CA ARG A 577 12.65 -5.98 -10.10
C ARG A 577 13.39 -7.30 -10.22
N ASN A 578 13.20 -8.17 -9.23
CA ASN A 578 13.59 -9.56 -9.32
C ASN A 578 12.52 -10.36 -10.07
N ASP A 579 12.79 -10.67 -11.33
CA ASP A 579 11.92 -11.41 -12.25
C ASP A 579 12.43 -12.83 -12.55
N THR A 580 13.42 -13.33 -11.79
CA THR A 580 14.11 -14.61 -12.06
C THR A 580 13.39 -15.85 -11.52
N GLY A 581 12.36 -15.69 -10.69
CA GLY A 581 11.73 -16.81 -9.97
C GLY A 581 12.54 -17.33 -8.76
N HIS A 582 13.77 -16.82 -8.56
CA HIS A 582 14.68 -17.19 -7.47
C HIS A 582 14.96 -15.98 -6.57
N GLY A 583 15.40 -16.20 -5.33
CA GLY A 583 15.84 -15.13 -4.45
C GLY A 583 17.17 -14.55 -4.90
N VAL A 584 17.38 -13.25 -4.66
CA VAL A 584 18.63 -12.55 -5.03
C VAL A 584 19.29 -12.05 -3.76
N LEU A 585 20.42 -12.65 -3.39
CA LEU A 585 21.27 -12.18 -2.31
C LEU A 585 22.20 -11.08 -2.82
N ILE A 586 22.17 -9.94 -2.15
CA ILE A 586 23.05 -8.80 -2.38
C ILE A 586 24.23 -8.91 -1.43
N LYS A 587 25.44 -8.93 -1.97
CA LYS A 587 26.69 -8.77 -1.20
C LYS A 587 27.32 -7.45 -1.57
N ALA A 588 27.62 -6.62 -0.57
CA ALA A 588 28.23 -5.32 -0.78
C ALA A 588 29.41 -5.15 0.19
N ALA A 589 30.57 -4.82 -0.36
CA ALA A 589 31.78 -4.61 0.41
C ALA A 589 32.46 -3.33 -0.06
N ALA A 590 32.65 -2.41 0.88
CA ALA A 590 33.43 -1.19 0.68
C ALA A 590 34.78 -1.32 1.39
N THR A 591 35.82 -0.80 0.75
CA THR A 591 37.16 -0.61 1.31
C THR A 591 37.48 0.88 1.33
N GLY A 592 38.67 1.26 1.81
CA GLY A 592 39.09 2.66 1.77
C GLY A 592 39.16 3.27 0.37
N THR A 593 39.18 2.47 -0.70
CA THR A 593 39.41 2.95 -2.08
C THR A 593 38.45 2.36 -3.12
N GLY A 594 37.53 1.48 -2.73
CA GLY A 594 36.66 0.81 -3.69
C GLY A 594 35.39 0.25 -3.09
N LEU A 595 34.42 -0.01 -3.94
CA LEU A 595 33.14 -0.62 -3.59
C LEU A 595 32.84 -1.72 -4.59
N THR A 596 32.54 -2.92 -4.08
CA THR A 596 32.07 -4.05 -4.88
C THR A 596 30.65 -4.41 -4.47
N VAL A 597 29.78 -4.56 -5.47
CA VAL A 597 28.43 -5.12 -5.29
C VAL A 597 28.34 -6.39 -6.13
N THR A 598 27.95 -7.50 -5.50
CA THR A 598 27.80 -8.81 -6.14
C THR A 598 26.41 -9.38 -5.85
N LEU A 599 25.73 -9.84 -6.90
CA LEU A 599 24.40 -10.44 -6.84
C LEU A 599 24.52 -11.96 -7.00
N TRP A 600 23.92 -12.69 -6.08
CA TRP A 600 23.88 -14.16 -6.07
C TRP A 600 22.44 -14.65 -6.22
N SER A 601 22.20 -15.61 -7.11
CA SER A 601 20.87 -16.19 -7.41
C SER A 601 21.04 -17.54 -8.13
N THR A 602 20.06 -17.97 -8.92
CA THR A 602 20.20 -18.98 -9.97
C THR A 602 20.21 -18.28 -11.33
N LYS A 603 21.14 -18.64 -12.22
CA LYS A 603 21.21 -18.05 -13.56
C LYS A 603 19.99 -18.39 -14.40
N ILE A 604 19.43 -17.37 -15.07
CA ILE A 604 18.39 -17.50 -16.10
C ILE A 604 18.93 -17.27 -17.52
N TYR A 605 20.14 -16.71 -17.61
CA TYR A 605 20.91 -16.48 -18.83
C TYR A 605 22.33 -17.00 -18.57
N ASP A 606 22.95 -17.60 -19.59
CA ASP A 606 24.33 -18.08 -19.49
C ASP A 606 25.30 -16.91 -19.49
N GLN A 607 24.96 -15.85 -20.24
CA GLN A 607 25.77 -14.67 -20.44
C GLN A 607 24.90 -13.45 -20.76
N VAL A 608 25.30 -12.29 -20.25
CA VAL A 608 24.70 -10.99 -20.56
C VAL A 608 25.83 -10.05 -20.96
N ASP A 609 25.94 -9.77 -22.26
CA ASP A 609 26.97 -8.91 -22.80
C ASP A 609 26.49 -7.46 -22.80
N VAL A 610 27.22 -6.59 -22.11
CA VAL A 610 26.99 -5.15 -22.14
C VAL A 610 27.81 -4.55 -23.28
N LEU A 611 27.13 -3.87 -24.19
CA LEU A 611 27.73 -3.16 -25.31
C LEU A 611 27.80 -1.69 -24.97
N THR A 612 28.95 -1.06 -25.15
CA THR A 612 29.16 0.37 -24.90
C THR A 612 29.95 0.97 -26.06
N SER A 613 29.45 2.05 -26.65
CA SER A 613 30.14 2.75 -27.73
C SER A 613 31.38 3.50 -27.23
N ALA A 614 32.23 3.91 -28.16
CA ALA A 614 33.20 4.97 -27.90
C ALA A 614 32.48 6.26 -27.49
N ARG A 615 33.19 7.14 -26.77
CA ARG A 615 32.72 8.49 -26.45
C ARG A 615 32.71 9.35 -27.70
N THR A 616 31.61 10.04 -27.96
CA THR A 616 31.44 10.95 -29.10
C THR A 616 30.97 12.34 -28.62
N ALA A 617 30.83 13.32 -29.53
CA ALA A 617 30.36 14.68 -29.20
C ALA A 617 31.07 15.31 -27.98
N ILE A 618 32.40 15.18 -27.93
CA ILE A 618 33.19 15.63 -26.78
C ILE A 618 33.11 17.16 -26.67
N THR A 619 32.70 17.65 -25.50
CA THR A 619 32.61 19.07 -25.19
C THR A 619 33.59 19.40 -24.07
N GLN A 620 34.48 20.37 -24.28
CA GLN A 620 35.47 20.74 -23.27
C GLN A 620 34.83 21.52 -22.12
N PRO A 621 35.33 21.36 -20.89
CA PRO A 621 34.80 22.10 -19.75
C PRO A 621 35.19 23.57 -19.78
N GLY A 622 34.24 24.44 -19.46
CA GLY A 622 34.51 25.85 -19.14
C GLY A 622 35.14 26.03 -17.75
N GLU A 623 35.37 27.27 -17.37
CA GLU A 623 35.82 27.66 -16.03
C GLU A 623 34.71 28.40 -15.29
N ARG A 624 34.59 28.13 -13.98
CA ARG A 624 33.65 28.78 -13.07
C ARG A 624 34.43 29.32 -11.88
N VAL A 625 34.29 30.62 -11.64
CA VAL A 625 34.83 31.28 -10.46
C VAL A 625 33.74 31.33 -9.40
N ASP A 626 34.05 30.85 -8.20
CA ASP A 626 33.13 30.83 -7.06
C ASP A 626 33.79 31.56 -5.88
N ARG A 627 33.00 32.39 -5.19
CA ARG A 627 33.44 33.40 -4.22
C ARG A 627 32.87 33.16 -2.81
N GLY A 628 32.24 32.00 -2.57
CA GLY A 628 31.72 31.62 -1.26
C GLY A 628 32.77 31.02 -0.33
N SER A 629 32.61 31.21 0.99
CA SER A 629 33.39 30.51 2.01
C SER A 629 33.19 28.99 1.99
N ASP A 630 32.14 28.51 1.32
CA ASP A 630 31.79 27.12 1.06
C ASP A 630 32.32 26.61 -0.31
N CYS A 631 33.12 27.40 -1.03
CA CYS A 631 33.65 27.00 -2.32
C CYS A 631 34.52 25.75 -2.24
N VAL A 632 34.23 24.77 -3.10
CA VAL A 632 35.04 23.58 -3.29
C VAL A 632 35.67 23.60 -4.68
N ALA A 633 36.99 23.71 -4.73
CA ALA A 633 37.73 23.66 -5.98
C ALA A 633 37.54 22.30 -6.65
N ALA A 634 37.31 22.30 -7.96
CA ALA A 634 37.04 21.10 -8.73
C ALA A 634 37.76 21.15 -10.08
N ALA A 635 38.41 20.05 -10.44
CA ALA A 635 38.91 19.88 -11.81
C ALA A 635 37.73 19.79 -12.78
N GLY A 636 37.84 20.47 -13.92
CA GLY A 636 36.87 20.33 -15.00
C GLY A 636 36.91 18.92 -15.61
N ALA A 637 35.80 18.48 -16.20
CA ALA A 637 35.74 17.23 -16.95
C ALA A 637 34.98 17.43 -18.27
N PRO A 638 35.44 16.86 -19.40
CA PRO A 638 34.74 16.99 -20.66
C PRO A 638 33.39 16.27 -20.63
N GLY A 639 32.40 16.86 -21.30
CA GLY A 639 31.14 16.23 -21.63
C GLY A 639 31.31 15.35 -22.86
N PHE A 640 30.41 14.38 -23.04
CA PHE A 640 30.44 13.45 -24.17
C PHE A 640 29.14 12.65 -24.26
N THR A 641 28.93 12.00 -25.40
CA THR A 641 27.82 11.09 -25.66
C THR A 641 28.31 9.65 -25.73
N VAL A 642 27.51 8.71 -25.25
CA VAL A 642 27.78 7.26 -25.22
C VAL A 642 26.49 6.50 -25.45
N THR A 643 26.55 5.41 -26.19
CA THR A 643 25.43 4.49 -26.38
C THR A 643 25.70 3.18 -25.65
N VAL A 644 24.76 2.72 -24.82
CA VAL A 644 24.84 1.46 -24.07
C VAL A 644 23.68 0.54 -24.42
N GLY A 645 23.93 -0.76 -24.48
CA GLY A 645 22.90 -1.80 -24.67
C GLY A 645 23.34 -3.11 -24.03
N ARG A 646 22.47 -4.12 -24.05
CA ARG A 646 22.87 -5.47 -23.61
C ARG A 646 22.19 -6.58 -24.40
N VAL A 647 22.90 -7.71 -24.51
CA VAL A 647 22.50 -8.89 -25.27
C VAL A 647 22.51 -10.08 -24.34
N PHE A 648 21.45 -10.88 -24.36
CA PHE A 648 21.25 -12.00 -23.44
C PHE A 648 21.38 -13.31 -24.19
N TYR A 649 22.11 -14.25 -23.60
CA TYR A 649 22.37 -15.56 -24.17
C TYR A 649 21.80 -16.68 -23.31
N ARG A 650 21.24 -17.69 -23.97
CA ARG A 650 20.80 -18.96 -23.35
C ARG A 650 21.06 -20.12 -24.33
N GLY A 651 21.69 -21.18 -23.86
CA GLY A 651 22.24 -22.25 -24.71
C GLY A 651 23.20 -21.71 -25.77
N GLY A 652 23.97 -20.67 -25.47
CA GLY A 652 24.86 -19.98 -26.43
C GLY A 652 24.16 -19.19 -27.54
N LYS A 653 22.82 -19.11 -27.53
CA LYS A 653 22.03 -18.36 -28.52
C LYS A 653 21.52 -17.06 -27.93
N VAL A 654 21.45 -16.01 -28.75
CA VAL A 654 20.80 -14.75 -28.38
C VAL A 654 19.31 -14.99 -28.17
N VAL A 655 18.82 -14.71 -26.96
CA VAL A 655 17.39 -14.85 -26.60
C VAL A 655 16.70 -13.52 -26.39
N GLN A 656 17.45 -12.45 -26.12
CA GLN A 656 16.92 -11.11 -25.92
C GLN A 656 18.00 -10.08 -26.24
N ARG A 657 17.56 -8.89 -26.67
CA ARG A 657 18.37 -7.67 -26.78
C ARG A 657 17.58 -6.53 -26.20
N ASP A 658 18.18 -5.81 -25.27
CA ASP A 658 17.58 -4.56 -24.81
C ASP A 658 17.87 -3.44 -25.82
N PRO A 659 16.94 -2.50 -26.03
CA PRO A 659 17.18 -1.34 -26.88
C PRO A 659 18.41 -0.56 -26.41
N ALA A 660 19.24 -0.13 -27.38
CA ALA A 660 20.38 0.71 -27.08
C ALA A 660 19.91 2.10 -26.60
N GLN A 661 20.50 2.58 -25.51
CA GLN A 661 20.22 3.87 -24.91
C GLN A 661 21.38 4.83 -25.19
N THR A 662 21.08 5.98 -25.77
CA THR A 662 22.06 7.06 -25.95
C THR A 662 22.00 7.99 -24.73
N VAL A 663 23.16 8.20 -24.10
CA VAL A 663 23.32 9.02 -22.90
C VAL A 663 24.25 10.17 -23.22
N VAL A 664 23.83 11.39 -22.87
CA VAL A 664 24.60 12.62 -23.05
C VAL A 664 25.02 13.12 -21.67
N TYR A 665 26.33 13.25 -21.46
CA TYR A 665 26.89 13.88 -20.27
C TYR A 665 27.34 15.29 -20.58
N ALA A 666 26.89 16.25 -19.77
CA ALA A 666 27.36 17.62 -19.82
C ALA A 666 28.83 17.74 -19.36
N PRO A 667 29.59 18.71 -19.89
CA PRO A 667 30.89 19.03 -19.34
C PRO A 667 30.76 19.59 -17.92
N ARG A 668 31.68 19.20 -17.03
CA ARG A 668 31.78 19.78 -15.69
C ARG A 668 32.76 20.93 -15.70
N PRO A 669 32.38 22.16 -15.34
CA PRO A 669 33.31 23.28 -15.34
C PRO A 669 34.41 23.08 -14.30
N ARG A 670 35.61 23.58 -14.61
CA ARG A 670 36.67 23.74 -13.62
C ARG A 670 36.23 24.82 -12.63
N THR A 671 36.22 24.50 -11.34
CA THR A 671 35.86 25.46 -10.29
C THR A 671 37.12 26.04 -9.66
N VAL A 672 37.27 27.36 -9.74
CA VAL A 672 38.32 28.14 -9.09
C VAL A 672 37.70 28.89 -7.91
N CYS A 673 38.23 28.67 -6.71
CA CYS A 673 37.81 29.39 -5.51
C CYS A 673 38.68 30.62 -5.30
N LEU A 674 38.07 31.80 -5.23
CA LEU A 674 38.75 33.05 -4.88
C LEU A 674 38.36 33.47 -3.47
N SER A 675 39.31 34.05 -2.71
CA SER A 675 38.97 34.82 -1.50
C SER A 675 38.36 36.18 -1.88
N GLU A 676 37.62 36.79 -0.96
CA GLU A 676 37.00 38.12 -1.18
C GLU A 676 38.05 39.16 -1.62
N ASP A 677 39.27 39.11 -1.07
CA ASP A 677 40.39 39.99 -1.44
C ASP A 677 40.96 39.73 -2.85
N GLN A 678 40.90 38.49 -3.34
CA GLN A 678 41.40 38.10 -4.66
C GLN A 678 40.39 38.45 -5.76
N ALA A 679 39.10 38.38 -5.47
CA ALA A 679 38.02 38.80 -6.36
C ALA A 679 38.04 40.31 -6.68
N GLY A 680 38.31 41.15 -5.67
CA GLY A 680 38.41 42.59 -5.87
C GLY A 680 39.53 43.01 -6.81
N ARG A 681 40.61 42.21 -6.93
CA ARG A 681 41.69 42.45 -7.89
C ARG A 681 41.38 41.96 -9.30
N THR A 682 40.63 40.87 -9.45
CA THR A 682 40.22 40.36 -10.78
C THR A 682 39.16 41.24 -11.43
N ASP A 683 38.25 41.80 -10.63
CA ASP A 683 37.21 42.71 -11.13
C ASP A 683 37.81 44.10 -11.44
N ALA A 684 38.84 44.53 -10.69
CA ALA A 684 39.61 45.74 -11.00
C ALA A 684 40.53 45.58 -12.22
N ALA A 685 41.05 44.37 -12.50
CA ALA A 685 41.89 44.09 -13.67
C ALA A 685 41.10 43.97 -14.99
N ASN A 686 39.80 43.62 -14.92
CA ASN A 686 38.89 43.59 -16.09
C ASN A 686 38.07 44.88 -16.26
N GLY A 687 38.27 45.89 -15.40
CA GLY A 687 37.49 47.13 -15.36
C GLY A 687 38.06 48.31 -16.17
N ASP A 688 39.20 48.17 -16.83
CA ASP A 688 39.77 49.26 -17.65
C ASP A 688 39.38 49.11 -19.13
N GLY A 689 38.14 49.50 -19.41
CA GLY A 689 37.50 49.38 -20.72
C GLY A 689 36.37 50.38 -20.94
N GLY A 690 36.59 51.65 -20.54
CA GLY A 690 36.04 52.84 -21.21
C GLY A 690 34.52 53.03 -21.26
N ALA A 691 34.01 53.87 -20.36
CA ALA A 691 32.79 54.63 -20.60
C ALA A 691 33.05 55.71 -21.68
N GLY A 692 32.73 55.39 -22.94
CA GLY A 692 32.69 56.33 -24.06
C GLY A 692 31.27 56.51 -24.58
N LYS A 693 30.67 57.68 -24.33
CA LYS A 693 29.39 58.13 -24.90
C LYS A 693 29.39 58.00 -26.43
N GLY A 694 28.26 57.55 -26.99
CA GLY A 694 28.14 57.20 -28.39
C GLY A 694 28.16 58.34 -29.40
N LYS A 695 28.34 57.95 -30.68
CA LYS A 695 27.49 58.32 -31.82
C LYS A 695 28.01 57.66 -33.10
N THR A 696 27.05 57.05 -33.82
CA THR A 696 26.89 56.98 -35.28
C THR A 696 27.89 56.26 -36.19
N ASN A 697 27.29 55.38 -36.99
CA ASN A 697 27.51 55.08 -38.41
C ASN A 697 28.87 54.57 -38.91
N GLY A 698 28.78 53.40 -39.54
CA GLY A 698 29.19 53.31 -40.94
C GLY A 698 30.28 52.29 -41.26
N ASN A 699 29.84 51.27 -42.00
CA ASN A 699 30.53 50.73 -43.17
C ASN A 699 31.71 49.76 -42.98
N GLY A 700 31.48 48.52 -43.43
CA GLY A 700 32.20 48.04 -44.62
C GLY A 700 33.50 47.26 -44.43
N ASN A 701 33.35 45.95 -44.67
CA ASN A 701 34.12 45.18 -45.65
C ASN A 701 35.39 44.42 -45.22
N SER A 702 35.42 43.16 -45.70
CA SER A 702 36.54 42.30 -46.12
C SER A 702 37.73 42.12 -45.17
N GLY A 703 38.24 40.93 -44.92
CA GLY A 703 38.19 39.72 -45.75
C GLY A 703 39.60 39.15 -45.87
N ASN A 704 39.67 37.83 -45.64
CA ASN A 704 40.52 36.88 -46.36
C ASN A 704 41.96 36.56 -45.89
N GLY A 705 42.24 35.24 -45.94
CA GLY A 705 43.56 34.62 -46.19
C GLY A 705 44.37 34.23 -44.95
N LYS A 706 44.48 32.94 -44.57
CA LYS A 706 45.41 31.90 -45.13
C LYS A 706 46.89 32.33 -45.04
N THR A 707 47.90 31.54 -44.69
CA THR A 707 48.16 30.12 -44.33
C THR A 707 49.69 30.03 -44.07
N ASN A 708 50.13 28.90 -43.49
CA ASN A 708 51.49 28.32 -43.47
C ASN A 708 52.50 29.00 -42.54
N GLY A 709 53.37 28.28 -41.81
CA GLY A 709 53.67 26.86 -41.76
C GLY A 709 55.14 26.68 -41.33
N THR A 710 55.48 25.52 -40.74
CA THR A 710 56.84 24.95 -40.50
C THR A 710 57.78 25.71 -39.55
N GLY A 711 58.61 25.10 -38.70
CA GLY A 711 59.01 23.72 -38.43
C GLY A 711 60.36 23.70 -37.69
N GLY A 712 60.69 22.61 -36.99
CA GLY A 712 62.04 22.25 -36.49
C GLY A 712 62.35 22.70 -35.04
N SER A 713 62.54 21.85 -34.03
CA SER A 713 63.47 20.71 -33.80
C SER A 713 64.76 21.11 -33.05
N GLY A 714 65.11 20.33 -32.02
CA GLY A 714 66.43 20.32 -31.35
C GLY A 714 66.32 20.53 -29.84
N ARG A 715 66.39 19.46 -29.00
CA ARG A 715 67.60 18.94 -28.32
C ARG A 715 68.12 19.90 -27.24
N THR A 716 68.52 19.54 -26.01
CA THR A 716 68.90 18.28 -25.36
C THR A 716 69.19 18.58 -23.88
N ASN A 717 69.12 17.55 -23.04
CA ASN A 717 69.93 17.28 -21.83
C ASN A 717 69.99 18.30 -20.68
N GLY A 718 69.59 17.80 -19.50
CA GLY A 718 70.61 17.16 -18.65
C GLY A 718 70.75 17.72 -17.24
N GLY A 719 70.61 16.81 -16.26
CA GLY A 719 71.18 16.89 -14.91
C GLY A 719 70.49 17.88 -13.97
N GLY A 720 70.18 17.56 -12.72
CA GLY A 720 70.71 16.51 -11.88
C GLY A 720 70.95 17.10 -10.49
N ASN A 721 70.22 16.57 -9.52
CA ASN A 721 70.61 16.37 -8.12
C ASN A 721 70.81 17.60 -7.19
N GLY A 722 70.31 17.48 -5.96
CA GLY A 722 70.70 18.41 -4.88
C GLY A 722 69.75 18.46 -3.69
N ASN A 723 69.71 17.39 -2.91
CA ASN A 723 69.10 17.32 -1.59
C ASN A 723 69.83 18.26 -0.58
N GLY A 724 69.13 18.82 0.41
CA GLY A 724 69.75 19.70 1.42
C GLY A 724 68.82 20.05 2.57
N GLY A 725 69.00 19.38 3.71
CA GLY A 725 68.11 19.42 4.87
C GLY A 725 68.21 20.63 5.80
N ASN A 726 67.11 20.80 6.54
CA ASN A 726 66.97 21.15 7.97
C ASN A 726 67.92 22.17 8.65
N GLY A 727 67.32 23.22 9.23
CA GLY A 727 67.93 24.06 10.26
C GLY A 727 66.88 24.57 11.27
N LYS A 728 67.06 24.21 12.54
CA LYS A 728 66.26 24.60 13.72
C LYS A 728 66.58 26.04 14.20
N THR A 729 65.65 26.70 14.90
CA THR A 729 65.72 27.10 16.35
C THR A 729 65.01 28.42 16.72
N ASN A 730 64.36 28.38 17.91
CA ASN A 730 64.09 29.40 18.95
C ASN A 730 63.34 30.70 18.59
N GLY A 731 62.23 31.08 19.27
CA GLY A 731 62.11 31.49 20.69
C GLY A 731 62.37 33.00 20.77
N THR A 732 61.49 33.92 21.23
CA THR A 732 60.89 34.11 22.57
C THR A 732 60.12 35.45 22.59
N GLY A 733 59.08 35.57 23.44
CA GLY A 733 58.56 36.83 24.06
C GLY A 733 57.83 37.84 23.15
N GLY A 734 56.79 38.57 23.56
CA GLY A 734 56.17 38.77 24.85
C GLY A 734 55.23 40.00 24.82
N SER A 735 54.04 39.86 25.39
CA SER A 735 53.21 40.84 26.14
C SER A 735 52.69 42.18 25.55
N GLY A 736 51.40 42.43 25.83
CA GLY A 736 50.72 43.73 25.97
C GLY A 736 49.19 43.56 25.79
N LYS A 737 48.37 43.30 26.84
CA LYS A 737 47.62 44.26 27.69
C LYS A 737 46.83 45.29 26.85
N THR A 738 45.51 45.47 26.94
CA THR A 738 44.66 45.74 28.13
C THR A 738 43.15 45.63 27.85
N ASN A 739 42.40 45.27 28.91
CA ASN A 739 41.05 45.69 29.38
C ASN A 739 39.81 45.48 28.48
N GLY A 740 38.66 45.03 29.00
CA GLY A 740 38.24 44.72 30.37
C GLY A 740 36.70 44.75 30.50
N GLY A 741 36.19 44.05 31.53
CA GLY A 741 34.82 44.11 32.07
C GLY A 741 33.90 42.98 31.57
N GLY A 742 33.52 41.96 32.36
CA GLY A 742 33.09 41.93 33.79
C GLY A 742 31.57 41.75 33.77
N THR A 743 30.96 40.68 34.29
CA THR A 743 30.77 40.28 35.71
C THR A 743 30.41 38.78 35.74
N GLY A 744 30.98 37.89 36.58
CA GLY A 744 30.96 37.85 38.06
C GLY A 744 29.69 37.11 38.51
N GLY A 745 29.64 36.07 39.34
CA GLY A 745 30.50 35.33 40.27
C GLY A 745 29.54 34.38 41.04
N GLY A 746 29.87 33.39 41.85
CA GLY A 746 31.07 32.73 42.37
C GLY A 746 30.58 31.34 42.84
N ASP A 747 31.13 30.58 43.77
CA ASP A 747 32.43 30.44 44.43
C ASP A 747 32.29 29.13 45.21
N GLY A 748 33.40 28.41 45.45
CA GLY A 748 33.39 27.29 46.39
C GLY A 748 34.39 26.17 46.09
N LYS A 749 35.67 26.43 46.37
CA LYS A 749 36.73 25.42 46.54
C LYS A 749 36.63 24.78 47.93
N SER A 750 37.02 23.50 48.06
CA SER A 750 37.97 23.07 49.11
C SER A 750 38.64 21.73 48.79
N ASN A 751 39.95 21.69 49.08
CA ASN A 751 40.93 20.60 48.98
C ASN A 751 40.61 19.33 49.79
N GLY A 752 41.30 18.22 49.46
CA GLY A 752 41.60 17.15 50.43
C GLY A 752 42.25 15.90 49.84
N ASN A 753 43.53 15.69 50.15
CA ASN A 753 44.42 14.56 49.83
C ASN A 753 43.93 13.16 50.30
N GLY A 754 44.51 12.10 49.71
CA GLY A 754 44.71 10.82 50.43
C GLY A 754 45.09 9.62 49.56
N ALA A 755 46.37 9.27 49.53
CA ALA A 755 46.90 8.01 49.00
C ALA A 755 46.84 6.89 50.06
N GLY A 756 46.80 5.62 49.63
CA GLY A 756 46.96 4.46 50.52
C GLY A 756 47.06 3.11 49.79
N HIS A 757 48.23 2.47 49.90
CA HIS A 757 48.58 1.12 49.42
C HIS A 757 48.18 0.00 50.42
N GLY A 758 48.11 -1.25 49.93
CA GLY A 758 48.24 -2.51 50.72
C GLY A 758 47.48 -3.68 50.06
N LYS A 759 48.06 -4.53 49.20
CA LYS A 759 48.87 -5.77 49.40
C LYS A 759 48.21 -6.93 50.17
N THR A 760 47.94 -8.01 49.40
CA THR A 760 48.17 -9.47 49.63
C THR A 760 47.58 -10.19 50.86
N THR A 761 46.91 -11.35 50.62
CA THR A 761 47.45 -12.71 50.87
C THR A 761 46.56 -13.82 50.29
N ASP A 762 47.24 -14.86 49.77
CA ASP A 762 46.78 -16.17 49.27
C ASP A 762 46.18 -17.11 50.35
N ARG A 763 45.39 -18.11 49.93
CA ARG A 763 45.77 -19.55 49.94
C ARG A 763 44.62 -20.53 49.61
N ASP A 764 44.95 -21.43 48.67
CA ASP A 764 44.77 -22.90 48.63
C ASP A 764 43.41 -23.57 48.89
N GLY A 765 42.92 -24.26 47.83
CA GLY A 765 43.04 -25.73 47.71
C GLY A 765 41.96 -26.63 48.32
N GLY A 766 41.38 -27.53 47.52
CA GLY A 766 40.66 -28.70 48.02
C GLY A 766 39.76 -29.41 47.00
N ASP A 767 40.33 -30.40 46.30
CA ASP A 767 39.66 -31.43 45.47
C ASP A 767 38.76 -32.39 46.28
N GLY A 768 37.83 -33.08 45.59
CA GLY A 768 37.22 -34.31 46.12
C GLY A 768 36.04 -34.86 45.31
N ARG A 769 36.32 -35.82 44.41
CA ARG A 769 35.37 -36.67 43.66
C ARG A 769 34.83 -37.84 44.51
N THR A 770 33.87 -38.56 43.88
CA THR A 770 33.33 -39.94 44.10
C THR A 770 32.02 -39.99 44.90
N ASP A 771 31.03 -40.87 44.66
CA ASP A 771 30.82 -42.01 43.76
C ASP A 771 29.32 -42.42 43.79
N GLY A 772 28.84 -43.14 42.76
CA GLY A 772 27.75 -44.16 42.76
C GLY A 772 26.32 -43.78 43.21
N GLY A 773 25.20 -44.24 42.64
CA GLY A 773 24.91 -45.33 41.72
C GLY A 773 23.68 -46.14 42.22
N ARG A 774 22.63 -46.27 41.38
CA ARG A 774 21.45 -47.20 41.44
C ARG A 774 20.52 -47.07 42.67
N GLY A 775 19.20 -47.24 42.62
CA GLY A 775 18.25 -47.84 41.68
C GLY A 775 17.20 -48.64 42.49
N GLY A 776 15.91 -48.60 42.11
CA GLY A 776 14.94 -49.65 42.48
C GLY A 776 13.65 -49.23 43.23
N ASP A 777 12.52 -49.48 42.54
CA ASP A 777 11.32 -50.20 43.01
C ASP A 777 10.24 -49.53 43.91
N GLY A 778 9.07 -49.29 43.30
CA GLY A 778 7.95 -50.25 43.35
C GLY A 778 7.00 -50.30 44.56
N ALA A 779 5.73 -49.92 44.28
CA ALA A 779 4.46 -50.50 44.79
C ALA A 779 3.72 -49.88 46.02
N GLY A 780 2.49 -49.41 45.74
CA GLY A 780 1.26 -49.95 46.35
C GLY A 780 0.64 -49.25 47.57
N GLY A 781 -0.59 -48.73 47.44
CA GLY A 781 -1.43 -48.37 48.59
C GLY A 781 -2.70 -47.57 48.25
N ARG A 782 -3.85 -48.24 48.27
CA ARG A 782 -5.22 -47.81 47.88
C ARG A 782 -6.06 -47.27 49.06
N LYS A 783 -7.19 -46.62 48.69
CA LYS A 783 -8.54 -46.49 49.31
C LYS A 783 -8.91 -45.04 49.70
N THR A 784 -10.11 -44.48 49.51
CA THR A 784 -11.49 -44.88 49.09
C THR A 784 -12.29 -43.56 48.96
N GLY A 785 -13.13 -43.29 47.94
CA GLY A 785 -14.57 -43.65 47.80
C GLY A 785 -15.46 -42.44 48.19
N GLY A 786 -16.58 -42.04 47.54
CA GLY A 786 -17.42 -42.55 46.43
C GLY A 786 -18.29 -41.39 45.87
N ASP A 787 -18.74 -41.47 44.61
CA ASP A 787 -20.11 -41.80 44.13
C ASP A 787 -21.15 -40.64 44.28
N GLY A 788 -22.01 -40.28 43.32
CA GLY A 788 -22.32 -40.76 41.97
C GLY A 788 -23.65 -40.15 41.46
N THR A 789 -23.82 -40.11 40.12
CA THR A 789 -25.09 -40.16 39.32
C THR A 789 -26.16 -39.04 39.48
N GLY A 790 -27.00 -38.63 38.51
CA GLY A 790 -27.35 -39.11 37.17
C GLY A 790 -28.42 -38.19 36.50
N ARG A 791 -28.73 -38.53 35.23
CA ARG A 791 -29.75 -38.01 34.27
C ARG A 791 -31.09 -37.47 34.84
N ALA A 792 -31.71 -36.48 34.16
CA ALA A 792 -32.87 -36.66 33.24
C ALA A 792 -33.59 -35.35 32.81
N ASN A 793 -33.74 -35.21 31.48
CA ASN A 793 -34.88 -34.78 30.64
C ASN A 793 -36.16 -34.06 31.18
N ARG A 794 -36.66 -33.18 30.29
CA ARG A 794 -38.05 -32.86 29.85
C ARG A 794 -38.78 -31.59 30.33
N ASP A 795 -39.18 -30.84 29.30
CA ASP A 795 -40.51 -30.29 28.95
C ASP A 795 -41.29 -29.40 29.93
N GLY A 796 -41.82 -28.30 29.39
CA GLY A 796 -42.99 -27.61 29.95
C GLY A 796 -43.10 -26.14 29.57
N ALA A 797 -43.93 -25.84 28.57
CA ALA A 797 -44.31 -24.49 28.15
C ALA A 797 -45.59 -23.99 28.85
N ALA A 798 -45.79 -22.67 28.78
CA ALA A 798 -47.04 -21.91 28.97
C ALA A 798 -47.58 -21.85 30.42
N ASP A 799 -48.35 -20.87 30.87
CA ASP A 799 -49.01 -19.71 30.26
C ASP A 799 -49.26 -18.65 31.36
N ARG A 800 -49.59 -17.45 30.88
CA ARG A 800 -50.12 -16.23 31.54
C ARG A 800 -50.90 -16.42 32.86
N THR A 801 -50.81 -15.43 33.75
CA THR A 801 -51.80 -14.31 33.88
C THR A 801 -51.52 -13.43 35.10
N ASP A 802 -51.62 -12.12 34.85
CA ASP A 802 -52.20 -11.04 35.67
C ASP A 802 -52.02 -11.00 37.19
N ALA A 803 -51.33 -9.94 37.62
CA ALA A 803 -51.79 -8.86 38.51
C ALA A 803 -50.52 -8.11 38.94
N GLY A 804 -50.39 -6.79 38.81
CA GLY A 804 -51.38 -5.77 39.02
C GLY A 804 -50.89 -4.89 40.18
N THR A 805 -50.53 -3.65 39.84
CA THR A 805 -50.65 -2.41 40.65
C THR A 805 -49.79 -2.19 41.90
N GLY A 806 -49.28 -0.95 41.98
CA GLY A 806 -48.87 -0.25 43.21
C GLY A 806 -47.42 0.25 43.14
N ALA A 807 -47.14 1.44 42.59
CA ALA A 807 -47.21 2.73 43.31
C ALA A 807 -46.56 2.60 44.70
N GLY A 808 -45.37 3.14 44.95
CA GLY A 808 -45.03 4.56 44.92
C GLY A 808 -44.48 4.90 46.30
N GLY A 809 -43.55 5.84 46.41
CA GLY A 809 -43.08 6.30 47.72
C GLY A 809 -41.66 6.82 47.73
N ASP A 810 -41.55 8.11 47.45
CA ASP A 810 -40.44 9.00 47.78
C ASP A 810 -40.04 8.98 49.27
N GLY A 811 -38.84 9.48 49.56
CA GLY A 811 -38.38 9.86 50.90
C GLY A 811 -36.88 9.60 51.07
N ASP A 812 -35.99 10.46 50.60
CA ASP A 812 -35.56 11.75 51.14
C ASP A 812 -34.45 11.66 52.22
N ALA A 813 -33.44 12.52 51.98
CA ALA A 813 -32.37 13.08 52.79
C ALA A 813 -31.73 12.34 53.98
N GLY A 814 -30.38 12.35 53.98
CA GLY A 814 -29.58 12.15 55.20
C GLY A 814 -28.08 12.31 54.99
N ARG A 815 -27.59 13.55 55.13
CA ARG A 815 -26.17 13.94 55.26
C ARG A 815 -25.43 13.15 56.35
N THR A 816 -24.13 12.88 56.16
CA THR A 816 -23.04 13.33 57.07
C THR A 816 -21.64 13.08 56.48
N ASN A 817 -20.79 14.11 56.63
CA ASN A 817 -19.32 14.10 56.46
C ASN A 817 -18.62 13.20 57.49
N GLY A 818 -17.42 12.70 57.17
CA GLY A 818 -16.47 12.22 58.18
C GLY A 818 -15.37 11.29 57.66
N ASP A 819 -14.20 11.87 57.44
CA ASP A 819 -12.87 11.31 57.09
C ASP A 819 -12.27 10.42 58.23
N PRO A 820 -10.99 9.95 58.19
CA PRO A 820 -10.41 8.81 57.45
C PRO A 820 -9.80 7.71 58.38
N GLY A 821 -9.36 6.58 57.80
CA GLY A 821 -8.29 5.78 58.41
C GLY A 821 -8.23 4.30 57.99
N ALA A 822 -7.06 3.93 57.44
CA ALA A 822 -6.48 2.59 57.16
C ALA A 822 -6.49 2.14 55.69
#